data_AF-A0A936A1J5-F1
#
_entry.id   AF-A0A936A1J5-F1
#
_cell.length_a   1.000
_cell.length_b   1.000
_cell.length_c   1.000
_cell.angle_alpha   90.00
_cell.angle_beta   90.00
_cell.angle_gamma   90.00
#
_symmetry.space_group_name_H-M   'P 1'
#
loop_
_entity.id
_entity.type
_entity.pdbx_description
1 polymer ?
#
loop_
_entity_poly.entity_id
_entity_poly.type
_entity_poly.pdbx_seq_one_letter_code
_entity_poly.pdbx_strand_id
1 'polypeptide(L)'
;MEKKGNPFIYLFGIMCLLTTHCKQDVPKQTIEKIVESKPKNPITLPNYWKDPKVMEFGREAPRSDFKPFETTEKAQSQSFQSSAYHRSLNGFWRYQYFTGPDYVPGEIEKSPININWLEKSFPSCIELGGIGKPIFKNYGLPFESNYPQVPMDSNTVLVLQKPLDISTQWKSRDVFAVFEGISSAYFVYVNGQLAGYNEDSKAVSEFNISPFLKDENNMISLIIFRWSDASYFESHNMWSMTGIYRNSYLLARPKCRIKDFYAKTDVQGNQGILDLDVQVKNNAAENYSGYQLQVQLFQDTTKEVFNKTITFDINQQSEIKKNIVAQIKNVETWSDEHPDAYYLFIQLKNAQGETQEATVYLIGFNSIQYKSKSFLVNNKLLKIKGVVRHEFHPITGYVVDKDWMANDADLMKLNNINAVRNSHYPQDPMWYTIAHQYGLYLMDEANLNTSSLLSQNIDLSADTSVSKIYLQRVKNMFERNKNYCNVLTWSLGYNCGLGDNTKLAYQYIKSRDSKRPVSVQSNLKSFGDLVLVNSEDNISNGSKPVLYYRMSSNAGNGLGGLTLVWDHIKNNDNKAGGFIEDWADQTFFMKTNKGKLYFGYGGNFSETNSDSFRCVNGLMTSNKTPKASLKIANNLFSPFTVSAIDLNKGLFEIKNDHLENHGDVFNYFWTVVENGDKIKEGKFENLMIDAGLKKTVRVDYNSFTRNPGSEYTILITINKKSLNNGMYRFVVVGLQQFILPKSAGKPINQSAFQKLKSTEENNSIHISNNLYSIKIDKNKGLISSWICKNKELLVTPIKPNFYRAPTDNDIYLNQSNEINFWKTLGDQLTIVSQSLETNHPDYINYIVKATLPASSLLPIEFRYRFYPSADVVLEMKIDHLDQLKNMPPRIGWIFEMPAVFGTVQWYGRGPLESYQDRKLGLNIGLYKSTASEFNIPAVRPQEMGNKSDVRWLSLKTFEGLYLMALGQSEFEANVLPFNYNKLGTGYRHGIDILNDPTNTVLLDYYQWPLGDGYSNKSHPPSSKSIHFTIRLTSQDESQSSIPSHFTESLLTN
;
A
#
# COMPACT_ATOMS: atom_id res chain seq x y z
N MET A 1 19.77 -23.20 -24.08
CA MET A 1 18.31 -22.97 -24.20
C MET A 1 18.02 -21.55 -23.72
N GLU A 2 18.18 -20.61 -24.64
CA GLU A 2 17.63 -19.26 -24.52
C GLU A 2 16.11 -19.36 -24.67
N LYS A 3 15.35 -19.10 -23.60
CA LYS A 3 13.93 -18.74 -23.73
C LYS A 3 13.60 -17.64 -22.74
N LYS A 4 13.04 -16.57 -23.33
CA LYS A 4 12.35 -15.44 -22.72
C LYS A 4 11.60 -15.86 -21.46
N GLY A 5 12.05 -15.39 -20.30
CA GLY A 5 11.42 -15.64 -19.01
C GLY A 5 11.39 -14.35 -18.21
N ASN A 6 10.20 -13.79 -18.07
CA ASN A 6 9.82 -12.60 -17.33
C ASN A 6 10.44 -12.58 -15.90
N PRO A 7 11.07 -11.49 -15.42
CA PRO A 7 11.60 -11.39 -14.05
C PRO A 7 10.53 -11.63 -12.96
N PHE A 8 9.25 -11.55 -13.28
CA PHE A 8 8.15 -11.94 -12.37
C PHE A 8 8.07 -13.44 -12.08
N ILE A 9 8.61 -14.31 -12.95
CA ILE A 9 8.64 -15.77 -12.70
C ILE A 9 9.68 -16.10 -11.61
N TYR A 10 10.73 -15.28 -11.46
CA TYR A 10 11.67 -15.42 -10.35
C TYR A 10 11.05 -15.05 -8.99
N LEU A 11 10.12 -14.08 -8.96
CA LEU A 11 9.28 -13.84 -7.76
C LEU A 11 8.39 -15.05 -7.45
N PHE A 12 7.83 -15.71 -8.46
CA PHE A 12 7.05 -16.94 -8.28
C PHE A 12 7.89 -18.14 -7.79
N GLY A 13 9.16 -18.22 -8.22
CA GLY A 13 10.11 -19.23 -7.73
C GLY A 13 10.48 -19.05 -6.25
N ILE A 14 10.60 -17.79 -5.79
CA ILE A 14 10.79 -17.45 -4.37
C ILE A 14 9.48 -17.64 -3.59
N MET A 15 8.30 -17.41 -4.21
CA MET A 15 6.99 -17.73 -3.59
C MET A 15 6.84 -19.21 -3.25
N CYS A 16 7.34 -20.14 -4.08
CA CYS A 16 7.30 -21.57 -3.74
C CYS A 16 8.21 -21.89 -2.54
N LEU A 17 9.34 -21.22 -2.37
CA LEU A 17 10.21 -21.36 -1.20
C LEU A 17 9.58 -20.76 0.08
N LEU A 18 8.80 -19.68 -0.04
CA LEU A 18 8.03 -19.12 1.09
C LEU A 18 6.83 -20.00 1.48
N THR A 19 6.21 -20.72 0.53
CA THR A 19 5.21 -21.75 0.90
C THR A 19 5.83 -22.90 1.70
N THR A 20 7.13 -23.17 1.55
CA THR A 20 7.81 -24.20 2.38
C THR A 20 8.16 -23.73 3.79
N HIS A 21 8.28 -22.41 4.03
CA HIS A 21 8.39 -21.82 5.38
C HIS A 21 7.01 -21.51 6.00
N CYS A 22 5.94 -21.53 5.22
CA CYS A 22 4.55 -21.43 5.68
C CYS A 22 3.97 -22.79 6.11
N LYS A 23 4.80 -23.65 6.72
CA LYS A 23 4.35 -24.83 7.49
C LYS A 23 4.09 -24.47 8.97
N GLN A 24 3.62 -23.26 9.24
CA GLN A 24 2.88 -23.05 10.49
C GLN A 24 1.46 -23.53 10.24
N ASP A 25 1.15 -24.71 10.78
CA ASP A 25 -0.21 -25.17 10.91
C ASP A 25 -1.04 -24.03 11.51
N VAL A 26 -2.09 -23.61 10.80
CA VAL A 26 -3.13 -22.76 11.38
C VAL A 26 -3.58 -23.50 12.66
N PRO A 27 -3.32 -22.95 13.86
CA PRO A 27 -3.52 -23.71 15.09
C PRO A 27 -4.98 -24.16 15.16
N LYS A 28 -5.21 -25.45 15.46
CA LYS A 28 -6.54 -25.91 15.85
C LYS A 28 -6.96 -25.07 17.04
N GLN A 29 -8.00 -24.25 16.88
CA GLN A 29 -8.59 -23.45 17.94
C GLN A 29 -9.17 -24.40 18.99
N THR A 30 -8.45 -24.58 20.10
CA THR A 30 -9.08 -25.05 21.33
C THR A 30 -9.85 -23.86 21.88
N ILE A 31 -11.18 -23.95 21.93
CA ILE A 31 -12.00 -22.92 22.59
C ILE A 31 -11.74 -23.05 24.09
N GLU A 32 -10.77 -22.30 24.60
CA GLU A 32 -10.46 -22.23 26.02
C GLU A 32 -11.58 -21.44 26.72
N LYS A 33 -12.18 -22.03 27.76
CA LYS A 33 -13.33 -21.46 28.47
C LYS A 33 -12.95 -20.22 29.27
N ILE A 34 -13.80 -19.19 29.20
CA ILE A 34 -13.64 -17.94 29.96
C ILE A 34 -13.92 -18.21 31.43
N VAL A 35 -13.15 -17.60 32.35
CA VAL A 35 -13.56 -17.54 33.76
C VAL A 35 -14.69 -16.52 33.89
N GLU A 36 -15.92 -17.01 33.89
CA GLU A 36 -17.13 -16.17 33.93
C GLU A 36 -17.70 -15.99 35.36
N SER A 37 -17.13 -16.64 36.37
CA SER A 37 -17.58 -16.49 37.76
C SER A 37 -16.85 -15.34 38.46
N LYS A 38 -17.58 -14.32 38.92
CA LYS A 38 -17.00 -13.25 39.74
C LYS A 38 -16.34 -13.82 41.01
N PRO A 39 -15.08 -13.47 41.32
CA PRO A 39 -14.41 -13.91 42.54
C PRO A 39 -15.06 -13.27 43.77
N LYS A 40 -14.95 -13.94 44.93
CA LYS A 40 -15.43 -13.36 46.21
C LYS A 40 -14.74 -12.03 46.54
N ASN A 41 -13.45 -11.95 46.23
CA ASN A 41 -12.62 -10.77 46.41
C ASN A 41 -11.96 -10.42 45.06
N PRO A 42 -12.54 -9.50 44.28
CA PRO A 42 -11.90 -8.95 43.09
C PRO A 42 -10.63 -8.17 43.43
N ILE A 43 -9.75 -8.02 42.46
CA ILE A 43 -8.56 -7.17 42.58
C ILE A 43 -8.95 -5.70 42.73
N THR A 44 -8.22 -4.98 43.57
CA THR A 44 -8.35 -3.53 43.71
C THR A 44 -7.21 -2.86 42.94
N LEU A 45 -7.55 -2.21 41.82
CA LEU A 45 -6.58 -1.49 40.98
C LEU A 45 -6.76 0.03 41.12
N PRO A 46 -5.67 0.82 41.00
CA PRO A 46 -5.79 2.26 40.82
C PRO A 46 -6.66 2.59 39.60
N ASN A 47 -7.38 3.71 39.65
CA ASN A 47 -8.29 4.14 38.59
C ASN A 47 -7.58 4.70 37.34
N TYR A 48 -6.27 4.49 37.16
CA TYR A 48 -5.47 5.16 36.13
C TYR A 48 -6.04 4.97 34.71
N TRP A 49 -6.44 3.74 34.35
CA TRP A 49 -6.98 3.36 33.03
C TRP A 49 -8.34 3.94 32.64
N LYS A 50 -8.93 4.75 33.52
CA LYS A 50 -10.19 5.46 33.29
C LYS A 50 -10.14 6.90 33.83
N ASP A 51 -8.95 7.41 34.08
CA ASP A 51 -8.70 8.80 34.48
C ASP A 51 -7.68 9.44 33.52
N PRO A 52 -8.14 10.27 32.55
CA PRO A 52 -7.27 10.83 31.51
C PRO A 52 -6.22 11.81 32.05
N LYS A 53 -6.19 12.03 33.37
CA LYS A 53 -5.13 12.78 34.06
C LYS A 53 -3.90 11.92 34.36
N VAL A 54 -3.99 10.59 34.25
CA VAL A 54 -2.93 9.63 34.63
C VAL A 54 -2.64 8.64 33.51
N MET A 55 -1.70 9.00 32.63
CA MET A 55 -1.32 8.18 31.47
C MET A 55 -0.13 7.23 31.72
N GLU A 56 0.60 7.47 32.81
CA GLU A 56 1.79 6.73 33.20
C GLU A 56 2.06 6.87 34.71
N PHE A 57 2.66 5.84 35.29
CA PHE A 57 3.19 5.84 36.65
C PHE A 57 4.46 5.00 36.69
N GLY A 58 5.51 5.44 37.39
CA GLY A 58 6.77 4.70 37.53
C GLY A 58 7.57 4.50 36.23
N ARG A 59 7.11 5.03 35.09
CA ARG A 59 7.78 4.96 33.79
C ARG A 59 8.94 5.96 33.73
N GLU A 60 10.09 5.52 33.21
CA GLU A 60 11.22 6.39 32.93
C GLU A 60 10.92 7.33 31.75
N ALA A 61 11.54 8.52 31.76
CA ALA A 61 11.40 9.46 30.66
C ALA A 61 11.87 8.85 29.32
N PRO A 62 11.18 9.12 28.19
CA PRO A 62 11.60 8.59 26.90
C PRO A 62 12.98 9.12 26.52
N ARG A 63 13.80 8.25 25.95
CA ARG A 63 15.17 8.50 25.52
C ARG A 63 15.40 7.93 24.12
N SER A 64 16.52 8.29 23.49
CA SER A 64 16.90 7.72 22.20
C SER A 64 17.01 6.20 22.27
N ASP A 65 16.62 5.51 21.20
CA ASP A 65 16.67 4.04 21.10
C ASP A 65 18.10 3.51 20.87
N PHE A 66 19.03 3.86 21.75
CA PHE A 66 20.36 3.28 21.77
C PHE A 66 20.39 2.07 22.71
N LYS A 67 21.20 1.08 22.34
CA LYS A 67 21.35 -0.18 23.06
C LYS A 67 22.69 -0.17 23.83
N PRO A 68 22.68 -0.27 25.17
CA PRO A 68 23.90 -0.25 25.97
C PRO A 68 24.61 -1.60 25.98
N PHE A 69 25.95 -1.57 25.97
CA PHE A 69 26.83 -2.74 25.99
C PHE A 69 27.93 -2.56 27.04
N GLU A 70 28.49 -3.69 27.46
CA GLU A 70 29.59 -3.77 28.42
C GLU A 70 30.94 -3.27 27.86
N THR A 71 31.15 -3.38 26.54
CA THR A 71 32.37 -2.92 25.86
C THR A 71 32.09 -2.38 24.46
N THR A 72 33.07 -1.68 23.89
CA THR A 72 33.00 -1.15 22.52
C THR A 72 33.00 -2.28 21.48
N GLU A 73 33.76 -3.36 21.68
CA GLU A 73 33.80 -4.52 20.77
C GLU A 73 32.43 -5.20 20.69
N LYS A 74 31.72 -5.30 21.82
CA LYS A 74 30.35 -5.81 21.86
C LYS A 74 29.38 -4.86 21.18
N ALA A 75 29.52 -3.56 21.39
CA ALA A 75 28.71 -2.57 20.68
C ALA A 75 28.90 -2.65 19.16
N GLN A 76 30.13 -2.86 18.67
CA GLN A 76 30.43 -3.04 17.24
C GLN A 76 29.64 -4.18 16.58
N SER A 77 29.34 -5.25 17.32
CA SER A 77 28.52 -6.36 16.82
C SER A 77 27.07 -5.98 16.51
N GLN A 78 26.57 -4.89 17.10
CA GLN A 78 25.17 -4.43 17.04
C GLN A 78 24.13 -5.46 17.50
N SER A 79 24.56 -6.59 18.06
CA SER A 79 23.69 -7.65 18.55
C SER A 79 23.38 -7.42 20.02
N PHE A 80 22.38 -6.56 20.31
CA PHE A 80 22.00 -6.24 21.68
C PHE A 80 21.57 -7.47 22.48
N GLN A 81 20.98 -8.49 21.83
CA GLN A 81 20.62 -9.74 22.49
C GLN A 81 21.83 -10.46 23.11
N SER A 82 23.03 -10.22 22.60
CA SER A 82 24.28 -10.82 23.08
C SER A 82 24.97 -10.03 24.19
N SER A 83 24.46 -8.84 24.56
CA SER A 83 25.02 -8.04 25.64
C SER A 83 24.78 -8.69 27.00
N ALA A 84 25.77 -8.60 27.88
CA ALA A 84 25.63 -8.97 29.29
C ALA A 84 24.54 -8.16 30.02
N TYR A 85 24.13 -7.01 29.47
CA TYR A 85 23.12 -6.12 30.03
C TYR A 85 21.70 -6.50 29.61
N HIS A 86 21.52 -7.46 28.70
CA HIS A 86 20.23 -7.84 28.16
C HIS A 86 19.80 -9.24 28.61
N ARG A 87 18.51 -9.39 28.95
CA ARG A 87 17.82 -10.68 29.10
C ARG A 87 16.45 -10.59 28.45
N SER A 88 16.13 -11.46 27.51
CA SER A 88 14.82 -11.42 26.84
C SER A 88 13.70 -11.84 27.78
N LEU A 89 12.56 -11.16 27.69
CA LEU A 89 11.29 -11.57 28.30
C LEU A 89 10.33 -12.20 27.27
N ASN A 90 10.72 -12.24 25.99
CA ASN A 90 9.99 -12.97 24.95
C ASN A 90 9.92 -14.48 25.27
N GLY A 91 9.09 -15.20 24.54
CA GLY A 91 8.79 -16.61 24.77
C GLY A 91 7.59 -16.79 25.68
N PHE A 92 7.51 -17.93 26.36
CA PHE A 92 6.32 -18.31 27.13
C PHE A 92 6.09 -17.41 28.35
N TRP A 93 4.83 -17.02 28.52
CA TRP A 93 4.26 -16.41 29.72
C TRP A 93 3.12 -17.28 30.20
N ARG A 94 2.95 -17.37 31.52
CA ARG A 94 1.69 -17.83 32.07
C ARG A 94 0.67 -16.73 31.86
N TYR A 95 -0.53 -17.09 31.40
CA TYR A 95 -1.59 -16.12 31.19
C TYR A 95 -2.92 -16.60 31.73
N GLN A 96 -3.75 -15.62 32.06
CA GLN A 96 -5.17 -15.80 32.26
C GLN A 96 -5.93 -14.62 31.67
N TYR A 97 -7.15 -14.86 31.22
CA TYR A 97 -8.01 -13.81 30.70
C TYR A 97 -9.35 -13.77 31.44
N PHE A 98 -9.89 -12.55 31.56
CA PHE A 98 -11.12 -12.27 32.29
C PHE A 98 -12.02 -11.38 31.43
N THR A 99 -13.35 -11.55 31.54
CA THR A 99 -14.33 -10.77 30.76
C THR A 99 -14.32 -9.28 31.09
N GLY A 100 -13.99 -8.94 32.34
CA GLY A 100 -13.93 -7.57 32.82
C GLY A 100 -13.04 -7.43 34.06
N PRO A 101 -12.75 -6.19 34.50
CA PRO A 101 -11.88 -5.93 35.65
C PRO A 101 -12.39 -6.54 36.96
N ASP A 102 -13.71 -6.53 37.18
CA ASP A 102 -14.37 -7.10 38.37
C ASP A 102 -14.25 -8.63 38.47
N TYR A 103 -13.82 -9.29 37.40
CA TYR A 103 -13.66 -10.75 37.35
C TYR A 103 -12.24 -11.20 37.70
N VAL A 104 -11.29 -10.25 37.77
CA VAL A 104 -9.90 -10.54 38.10
C VAL A 104 -9.79 -10.80 39.61
N PRO A 105 -9.33 -11.98 40.07
CA PRO A 105 -9.20 -12.29 41.49
C PRO A 105 -8.15 -11.40 42.17
N GLY A 106 -8.42 -10.97 43.40
CA GLY A 106 -7.42 -10.29 44.23
C GLY A 106 -6.22 -11.18 44.53
N GLU A 107 -5.07 -10.55 44.80
CA GLU A 107 -3.78 -11.17 45.09
C GLU A 107 -3.10 -11.86 43.89
N ILE A 108 -3.76 -11.92 42.72
CA ILE A 108 -3.19 -12.51 41.49
C ILE A 108 -1.94 -11.74 41.02
N GLU A 109 -1.79 -10.48 41.38
CA GLU A 109 -0.61 -9.68 41.09
C GLU A 109 0.62 -10.09 41.93
N LYS A 110 0.40 -10.73 43.09
CA LYS A 110 1.46 -11.06 44.07
C LYS A 110 2.10 -12.42 43.85
N SER A 111 1.31 -13.42 43.51
CA SER A 111 1.78 -14.80 43.31
C SER A 111 0.84 -15.56 42.37
N PRO A 112 1.27 -16.69 41.78
CA PRO A 112 0.36 -17.59 41.09
C PRO A 112 -0.64 -18.14 42.12
N ILE A 113 -1.89 -17.71 42.03
CA ILE A 113 -2.98 -18.28 42.82
C ILE A 113 -3.39 -19.65 42.25
N ASN A 114 -4.14 -20.44 43.02
CA ASN A 114 -4.63 -21.76 42.60
C ASN A 114 -5.74 -21.65 41.54
N ILE A 115 -5.33 -21.32 40.31
CA ILE A 115 -6.13 -21.33 39.10
C ILE A 115 -5.38 -22.12 38.03
N ASN A 116 -6.11 -22.63 37.03
CA ASN A 116 -5.51 -23.32 35.91
C ASN A 116 -4.88 -22.30 34.95
N TRP A 117 -3.61 -21.95 35.18
CA TRP A 117 -2.84 -21.07 34.31
C TRP A 117 -2.61 -21.71 32.94
N LEU A 118 -2.74 -20.89 31.91
CA LEU A 118 -2.43 -21.27 30.53
C LEU A 118 -1.05 -20.72 30.14
N GLU A 119 -0.46 -21.22 29.05
CA GLU A 119 0.84 -20.73 28.57
C GLU A 119 0.77 -20.31 27.10
N LYS A 120 1.32 -19.13 26.79
CA LYS A 120 1.41 -18.60 25.43
C LYS A 120 2.73 -17.86 25.24
N SER A 121 3.32 -18.03 24.06
CA SER A 121 4.51 -17.27 23.68
C SER A 121 4.15 -15.85 23.26
N PHE A 122 4.86 -14.86 23.80
CA PHE A 122 4.81 -13.46 23.39
C PHE A 122 6.15 -13.04 22.75
N PRO A 123 6.16 -12.14 21.75
CA PRO A 123 5.06 -11.27 21.33
C PRO A 123 3.93 -11.99 20.56
N SER A 124 2.68 -11.59 20.82
CA SER A 124 1.47 -12.13 20.19
C SER A 124 0.25 -11.25 20.48
N CYS A 125 -0.72 -11.26 19.55
CA CYS A 125 -2.08 -10.75 19.79
C CYS A 125 -2.98 -11.92 20.21
N ILE A 126 -3.69 -11.79 21.32
CA ILE A 126 -4.46 -12.90 21.91
C ILE A 126 -5.69 -13.29 21.08
N GLU A 127 -6.28 -12.34 20.36
CA GLU A 127 -7.47 -12.57 19.53
C GLU A 127 -7.20 -13.53 18.38
N LEU A 128 -5.98 -13.54 17.86
CA LEU A 128 -5.56 -14.47 16.80
C LEU A 128 -5.35 -15.90 17.32
N GLY A 129 -5.24 -16.06 18.65
CA GLY A 129 -5.28 -17.34 19.34
C GLY A 129 -6.69 -17.82 19.71
N GLY A 130 -7.74 -17.06 19.37
CA GLY A 130 -9.14 -17.38 19.68
C GLY A 130 -9.68 -16.77 20.97
N ILE A 131 -8.90 -15.93 21.68
CA ILE A 131 -9.34 -15.27 22.91
C ILE A 131 -9.87 -13.88 22.57
N GLY A 132 -11.19 -13.71 22.62
CA GLY A 132 -11.83 -12.50 22.10
C GLY A 132 -11.88 -12.49 20.57
N LYS A 133 -12.03 -11.31 19.97
CA LYS A 133 -12.18 -11.14 18.51
C LYS A 133 -11.46 -9.88 18.05
N PRO A 134 -10.63 -9.91 17.00
CA PRO A 134 -10.06 -8.68 16.46
C PRO A 134 -11.19 -7.85 15.83
N ILE A 135 -11.14 -6.53 15.95
CA ILE A 135 -12.21 -5.64 15.45
C ILE A 135 -11.61 -4.57 14.55
N PHE A 136 -11.97 -4.56 13.26
CA PHE A 136 -11.56 -3.49 12.36
C PHE A 136 -12.57 -2.33 12.38
N LYS A 137 -12.09 -1.11 12.62
CA LYS A 137 -12.83 0.15 12.44
C LYS A 137 -12.04 1.05 11.49
N ASN A 138 -12.74 1.66 10.54
CA ASN A 138 -12.21 2.70 9.67
C ASN A 138 -12.30 4.07 10.37
N TYR A 139 -13.50 4.40 10.87
CA TYR A 139 -13.74 5.55 11.73
C TYR A 139 -14.56 5.10 12.94
N GLY A 140 -14.13 5.47 14.14
CA GLY A 140 -14.84 5.14 15.37
C GLY A 140 -14.08 4.17 16.28
N LEU A 141 -14.77 3.75 17.34
CA LEU A 141 -14.22 2.86 18.37
C LEU A 141 -14.81 1.45 18.23
N PRO A 142 -14.07 0.43 18.69
CA PRO A 142 -14.58 -0.94 18.74
C PRO A 142 -15.68 -1.14 19.80
N PHE A 143 -15.97 -0.12 20.61
CA PHE A 143 -17.00 -0.08 21.64
C PHE A 143 -17.84 1.21 21.56
N GLU A 144 -18.96 1.24 22.26
CA GLU A 144 -19.83 2.42 22.35
C GLU A 144 -19.13 3.57 23.10
N SER A 145 -19.09 4.73 22.47
CA SER A 145 -18.35 5.90 22.97
C SER A 145 -19.14 6.62 24.07
N ASN A 146 -18.53 6.78 25.25
CA ASN A 146 -19.00 7.63 26.33
C ASN A 146 -17.81 8.24 27.08
N TYR A 147 -17.05 9.09 26.38
CA TYR A 147 -15.78 9.63 26.88
C TYR A 147 -15.93 10.30 28.27
N PRO A 148 -15.01 10.04 29.23
CA PRO A 148 -13.81 9.19 29.13
C PRO A 148 -14.03 7.73 29.53
N GLN A 149 -15.27 7.29 29.77
CA GLN A 149 -15.57 5.95 30.25
C GLN A 149 -15.31 4.87 29.18
N VAL A 150 -14.92 3.69 29.61
CA VAL A 150 -14.84 2.49 28.77
C VAL A 150 -15.77 1.40 29.31
N PRO A 151 -16.12 0.38 28.52
CA PRO A 151 -16.98 -0.70 29.00
C PRO A 151 -16.37 -1.38 30.24
N MET A 152 -17.21 -1.76 31.22
CA MET A 152 -16.74 -2.51 32.41
C MET A 152 -16.90 -4.02 32.20
N ASP A 153 -18.08 -4.46 31.76
CA ASP A 153 -18.43 -5.88 31.66
C ASP A 153 -17.86 -6.59 30.42
N SER A 154 -17.43 -5.84 29.40
CA SER A 154 -16.90 -6.36 28.13
C SER A 154 -15.46 -5.91 27.83
N ASN A 155 -14.79 -5.29 28.81
CA ASN A 155 -13.39 -4.89 28.69
C ASN A 155 -12.48 -6.00 29.20
N THR A 156 -12.11 -6.88 28.27
CA THR A 156 -11.25 -8.03 28.56
C THR A 156 -9.96 -7.61 29.26
N VAL A 157 -9.61 -8.31 30.33
CA VAL A 157 -8.35 -8.12 31.05
C VAL A 157 -7.48 -9.35 30.89
N LEU A 158 -6.25 -9.15 30.39
CA LEU A 158 -5.23 -10.16 30.24
C LEU A 158 -4.23 -10.03 31.40
N VAL A 159 -4.11 -11.06 32.22
CA VAL A 159 -3.11 -11.16 33.28
C VAL A 159 -1.98 -12.07 32.81
N LEU A 160 -0.75 -11.57 32.84
CA LEU A 160 0.46 -12.32 32.48
C LEU A 160 1.37 -12.45 33.68
N GLN A 161 2.01 -13.60 33.86
CA GLN A 161 3.03 -13.83 34.88
C GLN A 161 4.26 -14.51 34.27
N LYS A 162 5.45 -14.06 34.70
CA LYS A 162 6.72 -14.69 34.33
C LYS A 162 7.74 -14.61 35.46
N PRO A 163 8.46 -15.70 35.77
CA PRO A 163 9.60 -15.61 36.68
C PRO A 163 10.72 -14.77 36.05
N LEU A 164 11.42 -14.00 36.87
CA LEU A 164 12.57 -13.22 36.45
C LEU A 164 13.85 -13.91 36.92
N ASP A 165 14.73 -14.22 35.97
CA ASP A 165 16.09 -14.68 36.25
C ASP A 165 17.02 -13.46 36.33
N ILE A 166 17.37 -13.08 37.56
CA ILE A 166 18.29 -11.97 37.84
C ILE A 166 19.64 -12.54 38.23
N SER A 167 20.62 -12.42 37.33
CA SER A 167 21.98 -12.88 37.61
C SER A 167 22.59 -12.13 38.80
N THR A 168 23.48 -12.79 39.55
CA THR A 168 24.23 -12.17 40.65
C THR A 168 25.05 -10.95 40.20
N GLN A 169 25.51 -10.95 38.93
CA GLN A 169 26.23 -9.85 38.30
C GLN A 169 25.39 -8.58 38.10
N TRP A 170 24.06 -8.67 38.20
CA TRP A 170 23.14 -7.55 38.06
C TRP A 170 22.81 -6.88 39.40
N LYS A 171 23.18 -7.45 40.54
CA LYS A 171 22.85 -6.91 41.87
C LYS A 171 23.41 -5.51 42.12
N SER A 172 24.55 -5.15 41.52
CA SER A 172 25.15 -3.81 41.62
C SER A 172 24.61 -2.79 40.60
N ARG A 173 23.68 -3.19 39.74
CA ARG A 173 23.16 -2.40 38.62
C ARG A 173 21.75 -1.91 38.89
N ASP A 174 21.32 -0.92 38.10
CA ASP A 174 19.88 -0.63 37.97
C ASP A 174 19.29 -1.59 36.92
N VAL A 175 18.27 -2.35 37.29
CA VAL A 175 17.55 -3.28 36.42
C VAL A 175 16.23 -2.64 36.00
N PHE A 176 15.98 -2.64 34.69
CA PHE A 176 14.79 -2.11 34.06
C PHE A 176 13.99 -3.22 33.38
N ALA A 177 12.67 -3.19 33.50
CA ALA A 177 11.78 -3.92 32.60
C ALA A 177 11.42 -3.02 31.41
N VAL A 178 11.66 -3.49 30.19
CA VAL A 178 11.43 -2.74 28.95
C VAL A 178 10.41 -3.46 28.09
N PHE A 179 9.39 -2.72 27.66
CA PHE A 179 8.36 -3.18 26.75
C PHE A 179 8.31 -2.26 25.53
N GLU A 180 8.58 -2.79 24.33
CA GLU A 180 8.62 -2.00 23.09
C GLU A 180 7.21 -1.71 22.52
N GLY A 181 6.19 -2.44 22.98
CA GLY A 181 4.78 -2.25 22.58
C GLY A 181 3.83 -3.24 23.24
N ILE A 182 2.86 -2.71 23.99
CA ILE A 182 1.75 -3.46 24.59
C ILE A 182 0.46 -2.68 24.31
N SER A 183 -0.60 -3.37 23.87
CA SER A 183 -1.90 -2.75 23.62
C SER A 183 -2.98 -3.24 24.60
N SER A 184 -3.84 -2.39 25.19
CA SER A 184 -3.87 -0.91 25.05
C SER A 184 -3.24 -0.17 26.25
N ALA A 185 -3.48 -0.63 27.47
CA ALA A 185 -2.94 -0.04 28.70
C ALA A 185 -2.67 -1.13 29.74
N TYR A 186 -1.67 -0.93 30.61
CA TYR A 186 -1.25 -2.02 31.50
C TYR A 186 -0.55 -1.56 32.78
N PHE A 187 -0.73 -2.36 33.83
CA PHE A 187 0.03 -2.26 35.08
C PHE A 187 1.19 -3.24 35.10
N VAL A 188 2.28 -2.85 35.76
CA VAL A 188 3.47 -3.67 36.00
C VAL A 188 3.63 -3.89 37.50
N TYR A 189 3.58 -5.14 37.92
CA TYR A 189 3.87 -5.55 39.29
C TYR A 189 5.13 -6.39 39.33
N VAL A 190 5.98 -6.15 40.33
CA VAL A 190 7.16 -6.98 40.61
C VAL A 190 7.05 -7.46 42.05
N ASN A 191 7.05 -8.77 42.24
CA ASN A 191 6.89 -9.40 43.56
C ASN A 191 5.68 -8.89 44.35
N GLY A 192 4.58 -8.59 43.65
CA GLY A 192 3.33 -8.08 44.23
C GLY A 192 3.29 -6.58 44.53
N GLN A 193 4.35 -5.83 44.23
CA GLN A 193 4.40 -4.38 44.41
C GLN A 193 4.21 -3.68 43.07
N LEU A 194 3.40 -2.61 43.05
CA LEU A 194 3.14 -1.84 41.83
C LEU A 194 4.40 -1.05 41.43
N ALA A 195 5.03 -1.49 40.35
CA ALA A 195 6.23 -0.86 39.80
C ALA A 195 5.90 0.21 38.74
N GLY A 196 4.79 0.07 38.01
CA GLY A 196 4.44 1.05 36.99
C GLY A 196 3.10 0.86 36.28
N TYR A 197 2.78 1.82 35.41
CA TYR A 197 1.59 1.88 34.55
C TYR A 197 1.90 2.64 33.24
N ASN A 198 1.28 2.25 32.11
CA ASN A 198 1.43 2.94 30.82
C ASN A 198 0.22 2.74 29.88
N GLU A 199 -0.09 3.76 29.08
CA GLU A 199 -1.21 3.75 28.12
C GLU A 199 -0.88 4.00 26.64
N ASP A 200 0.27 4.58 26.32
CA ASP A 200 0.64 4.79 24.92
C ASP A 200 1.08 3.45 24.31
N SER A 201 0.17 2.83 23.53
CA SER A 201 0.37 1.44 23.11
C SER A 201 1.54 1.25 22.14
N LYS A 202 1.99 2.33 21.50
CA LYS A 202 2.99 2.34 20.42
C LYS A 202 4.37 2.82 20.89
N ALA A 203 4.47 3.26 22.14
CA ALA A 203 5.69 3.76 22.74
C ALA A 203 6.48 2.67 23.48
N VAL A 204 7.80 2.82 23.46
CA VAL A 204 8.68 2.06 24.36
C VAL A 204 8.49 2.57 25.79
N SER A 205 8.30 1.65 26.72
CA SER A 205 8.11 1.93 28.14
C SER A 205 9.17 1.19 28.95
N GLU A 206 9.91 1.93 29.77
CA GLU A 206 10.98 1.43 30.64
C GLU A 206 10.59 1.69 32.11
N PHE A 207 10.72 0.69 32.97
CA PHE A 207 10.42 0.80 34.40
C PHE A 207 11.61 0.35 35.22
N ASN A 208 12.12 1.18 36.12
CA ASN A 208 13.17 0.76 37.05
C ASN A 208 12.59 -0.20 38.09
N ILE A 209 12.89 -1.49 37.95
CA ILE A 209 12.36 -2.54 38.82
C ILE A 209 13.27 -2.87 40.00
N SER A 210 14.49 -2.31 40.04
CA SER A 210 15.50 -2.60 41.08
C SER A 210 14.97 -2.52 42.52
N PRO A 211 14.16 -1.51 42.91
CA PRO A 211 13.66 -1.40 44.28
C PRO A 211 12.71 -2.53 44.71
N PHE A 212 12.15 -3.27 43.75
CA PHE A 212 11.14 -4.30 43.98
C PHE A 212 11.72 -5.72 43.91
N LEU A 213 12.99 -5.86 43.50
CA LEU A 213 13.65 -7.15 43.38
C LEU A 213 14.02 -7.73 44.76
N LYS A 214 13.87 -9.03 44.89
CA LYS A 214 14.36 -9.87 45.99
C LYS A 214 15.66 -10.55 45.56
N ASP A 215 16.38 -11.13 46.50
CA ASP A 215 17.61 -11.89 46.21
C ASP A 215 17.38 -13.07 45.27
N GLU A 216 16.24 -13.75 45.40
CA GLU A 216 15.85 -14.92 44.62
C GLU A 216 14.33 -14.93 44.39
N ASN A 217 13.87 -15.81 43.48
CA ASN A 217 12.45 -16.06 43.22
C ASN A 217 11.65 -14.80 42.85
N ASN A 218 12.21 -14.01 41.94
CA ASN A 218 11.57 -12.81 41.42
C ASN A 218 10.48 -13.17 40.41
N MET A 219 9.39 -12.42 40.40
CA MET A 219 8.30 -12.56 39.45
C MET A 219 7.82 -11.19 38.98
N ILE A 220 7.51 -11.11 37.68
CA ILE A 220 6.79 -9.98 37.08
C ILE A 220 5.37 -10.42 36.73
N SER A 221 4.40 -9.57 37.05
CA SER A 221 3.00 -9.72 36.68
C SER A 221 2.55 -8.50 35.89
N LEU A 222 1.87 -8.71 34.76
CA LEU A 222 1.25 -7.65 33.97
C LEU A 222 -0.27 -7.80 34.03
N ILE A 223 -0.96 -6.68 34.18
CA ILE A 223 -2.43 -6.63 34.07
C ILE A 223 -2.73 -5.67 32.92
N ILE A 224 -3.14 -6.24 31.79
CA ILE A 224 -3.33 -5.55 30.51
C ILE A 224 -4.81 -5.42 30.24
N PHE A 225 -5.26 -4.19 30.04
CA PHE A 225 -6.62 -3.87 29.65
C PHE A 225 -6.72 -3.81 28.14
N ARG A 226 -7.82 -4.35 27.63
CA ARG A 226 -8.15 -4.25 26.22
C ARG A 226 -8.54 -2.81 25.85
N TRP A 227 -9.35 -2.17 26.69
CA TRP A 227 -9.79 -0.77 26.56
C TRP A 227 -9.41 0.05 27.79
N SER A 228 -9.04 1.30 27.55
CA SER A 228 -8.81 2.35 28.55
C SER A 228 -9.21 3.70 27.96
N ASP A 229 -9.20 4.77 28.74
CA ASP A 229 -9.38 6.13 28.23
C ASP A 229 -8.41 6.50 27.07
N ALA A 230 -7.18 5.96 27.07
CA ALA A 230 -6.25 6.09 25.95
C ALA A 230 -6.77 5.52 24.62
N SER A 231 -7.74 4.60 24.64
CA SER A 231 -8.35 4.06 23.41
C SER A 231 -9.03 5.16 22.59
N TYR A 232 -9.52 6.23 23.24
CA TYR A 232 -10.08 7.41 22.56
C TYR A 232 -9.05 8.24 21.78
N PHE A 233 -7.76 8.10 22.12
CA PHE A 233 -6.64 8.73 21.43
C PHE A 233 -5.97 7.78 20.41
N GLU A 234 -6.49 6.57 20.26
CA GLU A 234 -5.95 5.54 19.37
C GLU A 234 -6.98 5.03 18.34
N SER A 235 -7.91 5.90 17.91
CA SER A 235 -9.00 5.60 16.97
C SER A 235 -8.56 5.50 15.50
N HIS A 236 -7.53 4.69 15.26
CA HIS A 236 -6.92 4.43 13.96
C HIS A 236 -7.83 3.62 13.03
N ASN A 237 -7.68 3.81 11.72
CA ASN A 237 -8.29 2.97 10.69
C ASN A 237 -7.59 1.59 10.58
N MET A 238 -7.64 0.79 11.64
CA MET A 238 -6.94 -0.48 11.76
C MET A 238 -7.70 -1.51 12.63
N TRP A 239 -7.13 -2.71 12.73
CA TRP A 239 -7.63 -3.79 13.61
C TRP A 239 -7.28 -3.55 15.07
N SER A 240 -8.26 -3.41 15.96
CA SER A 240 -8.03 -3.40 17.42
C SER A 240 -7.75 -4.81 17.95
N MET A 241 -6.56 -4.99 18.54
CA MET A 241 -6.07 -6.25 19.14
C MET A 241 -5.30 -5.96 20.44
N THR A 242 -5.13 -6.97 21.29
CA THR A 242 -4.55 -6.85 22.63
C THR A 242 -3.39 -7.82 22.85
N GLY A 243 -2.38 -7.39 23.61
CA GLY A 243 -1.24 -8.22 24.00
C GLY A 243 0.10 -7.48 23.97
N ILE A 244 1.16 -8.19 24.37
CA ILE A 244 2.55 -7.77 24.12
C ILE A 244 2.86 -8.10 22.67
N TYR A 245 2.96 -7.10 21.78
CA TYR A 245 3.07 -7.35 20.34
C TYR A 245 4.41 -6.93 19.73
N ARG A 246 5.29 -6.28 20.52
CA ARG A 246 6.71 -6.07 20.22
C ARG A 246 7.59 -6.70 21.30
N ASN A 247 8.91 -6.58 21.18
CA ASN A 247 9.81 -7.25 22.12
C ASN A 247 9.65 -6.73 23.55
N SER A 248 9.98 -7.62 24.48
CA SER A 248 10.12 -7.32 25.91
C SER A 248 11.42 -7.90 26.43
N TYR A 249 12.09 -7.17 27.33
CA TYR A 249 13.36 -7.60 27.91
C TYR A 249 13.65 -6.90 29.23
N LEU A 250 14.54 -7.50 30.02
CA LEU A 250 15.20 -6.84 31.12
C LEU A 250 16.51 -6.19 30.64
N LEU A 251 16.81 -5.03 31.21
CA LEU A 251 18.01 -4.26 30.92
C LEU A 251 18.74 -3.89 32.22
N ALA A 252 19.99 -4.31 32.40
CA ALA A 252 20.78 -4.01 33.61
C ALA A 252 21.92 -3.04 33.31
N ARG A 253 21.85 -1.83 33.89
CA ARG A 253 22.75 -0.71 33.56
C ARG A 253 23.59 -0.29 34.76
N PRO A 254 24.83 0.19 34.56
CA PRO A 254 25.63 0.73 35.65
C PRO A 254 24.93 1.94 36.28
N LYS A 255 25.21 2.23 37.57
CA LYS A 255 24.61 3.35 38.31
C LYS A 255 25.01 4.70 37.71
N CYS A 256 26.26 4.85 37.28
CA CYS A 256 26.72 5.95 36.42
C CYS A 256 26.67 5.51 34.96
N ARG A 257 25.86 6.17 34.13
CA ARG A 257 25.52 5.72 32.77
C ARG A 257 25.21 6.87 31.82
N ILE A 258 25.26 6.58 30.52
CA ILE A 258 24.74 7.47 29.48
C ILE A 258 23.21 7.48 29.60
N LYS A 259 22.60 8.59 30.02
CA LYS A 259 21.14 8.68 30.15
C LYS A 259 20.46 8.76 28.79
N ASP A 260 20.92 9.68 27.95
CA ASP A 260 20.39 9.96 26.62
C ASP A 260 21.43 10.74 25.79
N PHE A 261 21.27 10.80 24.48
CA PHE A 261 22.01 11.74 23.64
C PHE A 261 21.17 12.24 22.46
N TYR A 262 21.55 13.40 21.91
CA TYR A 262 20.99 13.94 20.68
C TYR A 262 22.12 14.30 19.72
N ALA A 263 22.25 13.55 18.62
CA ALA A 263 23.18 13.78 17.53
C ALA A 263 22.52 14.63 16.44
N LYS A 264 22.75 15.94 16.47
CA LYS A 264 22.25 16.85 15.43
C LYS A 264 23.26 16.90 14.30
N THR A 265 22.87 16.41 13.13
CA THR A 265 23.71 16.45 11.94
C THR A 265 23.26 17.54 10.97
N ASP A 266 24.19 18.16 10.25
CA ASP A 266 23.92 19.07 9.14
C ASP A 266 25.05 19.04 8.10
N VAL A 267 24.83 19.64 6.94
CA VAL A 267 25.82 19.73 5.85
C VAL A 267 25.98 21.19 5.41
N GLN A 268 27.22 21.68 5.43
CA GLN A 268 27.58 23.02 4.93
C GLN A 268 28.72 22.89 3.91
N GLY A 269 28.42 23.12 2.64
CA GLY A 269 29.36 22.83 1.55
C GLY A 269 29.66 21.33 1.48
N ASN A 270 30.93 20.96 1.64
CA ASN A 270 31.39 19.57 1.75
C ASN A 270 31.68 19.12 3.20
N GLN A 271 31.30 19.92 4.19
CA GLN A 271 31.55 19.63 5.60
C GLN A 271 30.28 19.10 6.28
N GLY A 272 30.41 17.97 6.95
CA GLY A 272 29.42 17.46 7.89
C GLY A 272 29.61 18.10 9.26
N ILE A 273 28.53 18.59 9.86
CA ILE A 273 28.52 19.14 11.21
C ILE A 273 27.80 18.15 12.12
N LEU A 274 28.45 17.73 13.20
CA LEU A 274 27.84 16.95 14.28
C LEU A 274 27.84 17.80 15.55
N ASP A 275 26.66 18.23 16.00
CA ASP A 275 26.43 18.81 17.32
C ASP A 275 25.80 17.74 18.22
N LEU A 276 26.64 17.13 19.06
CA LEU A 276 26.29 16.01 19.92
C LEU A 276 26.11 16.47 21.37
N ASP A 277 24.87 16.34 21.86
CA ASP A 277 24.53 16.51 23.26
C ASP A 277 24.46 15.14 23.95
N VAL A 278 25.31 14.87 24.94
CA VAL A 278 25.27 13.63 25.75
C VAL A 278 24.90 13.95 27.19
N GLN A 279 23.90 13.24 27.72
CA GLN A 279 23.51 13.31 29.13
C GLN A 279 24.07 12.10 29.88
N VAL A 280 24.70 12.34 31.03
CA VAL A 280 25.20 11.30 31.93
C VAL A 280 24.47 11.43 33.25
N LYS A 281 24.00 10.30 33.79
CA LYS A 281 23.30 10.22 35.08
C LYS A 281 24.10 9.36 36.04
N ASN A 282 24.26 9.86 37.27
CA ASN A 282 24.75 9.08 38.40
C ASN A 282 23.59 8.81 39.38
N ASN A 283 23.15 7.56 39.43
CA ASN A 283 22.14 7.05 40.35
C ASN A 283 22.74 6.40 41.61
N ALA A 284 24.05 6.45 41.82
CA ALA A 284 24.71 5.91 43.01
C ALA A 284 24.64 6.89 44.20
N ALA A 285 24.89 6.36 45.40
CA ALA A 285 25.05 7.14 46.64
C ALA A 285 26.50 7.60 46.87
N GLU A 286 27.29 7.69 45.79
CA GLU A 286 28.68 8.11 45.83
C GLU A 286 28.98 9.07 44.67
N ASN A 287 29.95 9.95 44.89
CA ASN A 287 30.48 10.83 43.85
C ASN A 287 31.48 10.05 43.00
N TYR A 288 31.54 10.37 41.70
CA TYR A 288 32.52 9.81 40.79
C TYR A 288 33.41 10.92 40.25
N SER A 289 34.73 10.74 40.39
CA SER A 289 35.74 11.67 39.87
C SER A 289 36.55 11.04 38.75
N GLY A 290 36.99 11.85 37.80
CA GLY A 290 37.88 11.42 36.70
C GLY A 290 37.22 10.51 35.67
N TYR A 291 35.89 10.44 35.62
CA TYR A 291 35.18 9.68 34.59
C TYR A 291 35.41 10.29 33.21
N GLN A 292 35.41 9.45 32.17
CA GLN A 292 35.69 9.87 30.80
C GLN A 292 34.53 9.52 29.87
N LEU A 293 34.08 10.49 29.09
CA LEU A 293 33.18 10.30 27.96
C LEU A 293 34.02 10.33 26.68
N GLN A 294 34.16 9.18 26.02
CA GLN A 294 34.82 9.05 24.73
C GLN A 294 33.77 8.96 23.62
N VAL A 295 33.92 9.78 22.59
CA VAL A 295 33.07 9.80 21.39
C VAL A 295 33.94 9.59 20.17
N GLN A 296 33.61 8.58 19.37
CA GLN A 296 34.28 8.28 18.11
C GLN A 296 33.25 8.20 16.98
N LEU A 297 33.62 8.68 15.81
CA LEU A 297 32.81 8.60 14.60
C LEU A 297 33.61 7.88 13.53
N PHE A 298 33.01 6.89 12.89
CA PHE A 298 33.61 6.17 11.78
C PHE A 298 32.74 6.26 10.51
N GLN A 299 33.37 6.40 9.34
CA GLN A 299 32.69 6.44 8.04
C GLN A 299 32.18 5.06 7.60
N ASP A 300 32.87 4.02 8.02
CA ASP A 300 32.45 2.63 7.96
C ASP A 300 32.82 2.00 9.32
N THR A 301 32.89 0.69 9.49
CA THR A 301 33.31 0.13 10.79
C THR A 301 34.83 0.21 11.04
N THR A 302 35.61 0.80 10.14
CA THR A 302 37.08 0.73 10.11
C THR A 302 37.78 2.09 10.02
N LYS A 303 37.20 3.08 9.34
CA LYS A 303 37.79 4.39 9.10
C LYS A 303 37.29 5.43 10.12
N GLU A 304 38.09 5.68 11.14
CA GLU A 304 37.83 6.75 12.12
C GLU A 304 37.96 8.13 11.46
N VAL A 305 36.95 8.98 11.64
CA VAL A 305 36.92 10.36 11.13
C VAL A 305 36.85 11.41 12.24
N PHE A 306 36.54 11.01 13.47
CA PHE A 306 36.54 11.88 14.65
C PHE A 306 36.72 11.07 15.93
N ASN A 307 37.45 11.63 16.90
CA ASN A 307 37.67 11.05 18.22
C ASN A 307 37.87 12.15 19.24
N LYS A 308 37.11 12.12 20.33
CA LYS A 308 37.25 13.08 21.43
C LYS A 308 36.91 12.43 22.75
N THR A 309 37.74 12.70 23.76
CA THR A 309 37.51 12.27 25.14
C THR A 309 37.34 13.50 26.04
N ILE A 310 36.34 13.47 26.91
CA ILE A 310 36.08 14.51 27.92
C ILE A 310 36.13 13.86 29.30
N THR A 311 37.04 14.32 30.15
CA THR A 311 37.08 13.95 31.57
C THR A 311 36.15 14.86 32.38
N PHE A 312 35.44 14.28 33.36
CA PHE A 312 34.55 15.02 34.23
C PHE A 312 34.35 14.30 35.58
N ASP A 313 33.87 15.09 36.54
CA ASP A 313 33.35 14.58 37.81
C ASP A 313 31.82 14.68 37.81
N ILE A 314 31.16 13.80 38.54
CA ILE A 314 29.71 13.77 38.69
C ILE A 314 29.33 13.43 40.14
N ASN A 315 28.48 14.26 40.73
CA ASN A 315 28.02 14.06 42.10
C ASN A 315 27.04 12.87 42.19
N GLN A 316 26.88 12.30 43.38
CA GLN A 316 25.82 11.34 43.68
C GLN A 316 24.44 11.89 43.31
N GLN A 317 23.52 11.03 42.87
CA GLN A 317 22.13 11.39 42.52
C GLN A 317 22.01 12.62 41.60
N SER A 318 22.93 12.76 40.63
CA SER A 318 22.98 13.94 39.77
C SER A 318 23.05 13.60 38.28
N GLU A 319 22.77 14.60 37.45
CA GLU A 319 22.84 14.52 36.00
C GLU A 319 23.67 15.67 35.45
N ILE A 320 24.48 15.39 34.43
CA ILE A 320 25.23 16.41 33.70
C ILE A 320 24.98 16.28 32.20
N LYS A 321 25.13 17.39 31.49
CA LYS A 321 25.10 17.44 30.03
C LYS A 321 26.48 17.84 29.51
N LYS A 322 26.99 17.12 28.52
CA LYS A 322 28.21 17.45 27.78
C LYS A 322 27.86 17.69 26.32
N ASN A 323 28.36 18.78 25.77
CA ASN A 323 28.17 19.13 24.36
C ASN A 323 29.50 18.95 23.61
N ILE A 324 29.45 18.33 22.44
CA ILE A 324 30.59 18.06 21.57
C ILE A 324 30.20 18.48 20.16
N VAL A 325 30.95 19.42 19.59
CA VAL A 325 30.80 19.82 18.18
C VAL A 325 31.98 19.28 17.38
N ALA A 326 31.68 18.62 16.26
CA ALA A 326 32.66 18.11 15.31
C ALA A 326 32.35 18.61 13.89
N GLN A 327 33.39 18.93 13.13
CA GLN A 327 33.34 19.26 11.71
C GLN A 327 34.12 18.22 10.93
N ILE A 328 33.44 17.48 10.05
CA ILE A 328 34.00 16.37 9.28
C ILE A 328 34.13 16.84 7.82
N LYS A 329 35.34 16.88 7.30
CA LYS A 329 35.59 17.30 5.91
C LYS A 329 35.26 16.18 4.94
N ASN A 330 34.71 16.54 3.77
CA ASN A 330 34.37 15.61 2.68
C ASN A 330 33.45 14.49 3.16
N VAL A 331 32.35 14.87 3.80
CA VAL A 331 31.36 13.91 4.29
C VAL A 331 30.57 13.31 3.13
N GLU A 332 30.31 12.02 3.18
CA GLU A 332 29.30 11.41 2.30
C GLU A 332 27.92 11.78 2.85
N THR A 333 27.08 12.35 1.98
CA THR A 333 25.76 12.82 2.39
C THR A 333 24.73 11.71 2.30
N TRP A 334 23.88 11.59 3.33
CA TRP A 334 22.77 10.65 3.32
C TRP A 334 21.59 11.19 2.50
N SER A 335 21.04 10.37 1.61
CA SER A 335 19.81 10.60 0.84
C SER A 335 19.06 9.28 0.59
N ASP A 336 17.89 9.33 -0.06
CA ASP A 336 17.20 8.12 -0.53
C ASP A 336 17.95 7.38 -1.65
N GLU A 337 18.89 8.07 -2.30
CA GLU A 337 19.69 7.54 -3.40
C GLU A 337 21.03 6.97 -2.90
N HIS A 338 21.60 7.61 -1.89
CA HIS A 338 22.89 7.31 -1.26
C HIS A 338 22.70 7.21 0.26
N PRO A 339 22.33 6.03 0.80
CA PRO A 339 22.03 5.87 2.22
C PRO A 339 23.29 5.72 3.09
N ASP A 340 24.31 6.54 2.85
CA ASP A 340 25.60 6.47 3.53
C ASP A 340 25.48 6.75 5.04
N ALA A 341 25.99 5.82 5.84
CA ALA A 341 25.85 5.81 7.29
C ALA A 341 27.20 5.95 7.98
N TYR A 342 27.24 6.69 9.07
CA TYR A 342 28.39 6.77 9.97
C TYR A 342 28.07 6.09 11.30
N TYR A 343 29.06 5.43 11.88
CA TYR A 343 28.96 4.76 13.18
C TYR A 343 29.44 5.69 14.29
N LEU A 344 28.49 6.17 15.11
CA LEU A 344 28.76 6.98 16.29
C LEU A 344 28.91 6.07 17.52
N PHE A 345 30.15 5.92 18.00
CA PHE A 345 30.44 5.25 19.26
C PHE A 345 30.48 6.26 20.40
N ILE A 346 29.77 5.94 21.49
CA ILE A 346 29.80 6.72 22.73
C ILE A 346 30.12 5.76 23.87
N GLN A 347 31.19 6.05 24.60
CA GLN A 347 31.71 5.19 25.66
C GLN A 347 31.92 6.00 26.94
N LEU A 348 31.41 5.48 28.05
CA LEU A 348 31.64 5.98 29.39
C LEU A 348 32.67 5.09 30.08
N LYS A 349 33.77 5.67 30.53
CA LYS A 349 34.85 5.00 31.28
C LYS A 349 34.99 5.57 32.68
N ASN A 350 35.43 4.75 33.62
CA ASN A 350 35.83 5.21 34.95
C ASN A 350 37.23 5.85 34.93
N ALA A 351 37.71 6.30 36.09
CA ALA A 351 39.04 6.92 36.23
C ALA A 351 40.21 6.00 35.87
N GLN A 352 40.01 4.68 35.96
CA GLN A 352 40.99 3.65 35.60
C GLN A 352 40.98 3.34 34.09
N GLY A 353 40.09 3.95 33.31
CA GLY A 353 39.94 3.72 31.88
C GLY A 353 39.08 2.51 31.52
N GLU A 354 38.42 1.88 32.49
CA GLU A 354 37.56 0.72 32.29
C GLU A 354 36.17 1.15 31.80
N THR A 355 35.67 0.47 30.77
CA THR A 355 34.34 0.72 30.21
C THR A 355 33.25 0.41 31.22
N GLN A 356 32.42 1.40 31.52
CA GLN A 356 31.21 1.21 32.30
C GLN A 356 30.02 0.92 31.37
N GLU A 357 29.93 1.67 30.28
CA GLU A 357 28.87 1.52 29.28
C GLU A 357 29.36 2.00 27.92
N ALA A 358 29.04 1.27 26.86
CA ALA A 358 29.29 1.65 25.48
C ALA A 358 28.00 1.53 24.65
N THR A 359 27.88 2.34 23.61
CA THR A 359 26.83 2.20 22.59
C THR A 359 27.38 2.57 21.23
N VAL A 360 26.77 1.99 20.19
CA VAL A 360 26.93 2.43 18.80
C VAL A 360 25.59 2.89 18.26
N TYR A 361 25.59 3.91 17.41
CA TYR A 361 24.39 4.42 16.76
C TYR A 361 24.70 4.82 15.31
N LEU A 362 23.78 4.55 14.40
CA LEU A 362 23.90 4.97 13.00
C LEU A 362 23.42 6.41 12.86
N ILE A 363 24.27 7.27 12.30
CA ILE A 363 23.90 8.65 11.93
C ILE A 363 24.19 8.88 10.45
N GLY A 364 23.48 9.82 9.84
CA GLY A 364 23.77 10.29 8.49
C GLY A 364 23.81 11.81 8.43
N PHE A 365 24.64 12.34 7.54
CA PHE A 365 24.75 13.78 7.32
C PHE A 365 23.87 14.19 6.16
N ASN A 366 22.85 15.01 6.43
CA ASN A 366 22.01 15.61 5.40
C ASN A 366 21.68 17.05 5.79
N SER A 367 21.25 17.87 4.84
CA SER A 367 20.62 19.17 5.11
C SER A 367 19.17 19.15 4.67
N ILE A 368 18.28 19.82 5.42
CA ILE A 368 16.85 19.92 5.13
C ILE A 368 16.46 21.40 5.13
N GLN A 369 15.79 21.86 4.08
CA GLN A 369 15.30 23.24 3.96
C GLN A 369 13.88 23.25 3.42
N TYR A 370 13.01 24.08 3.99
CA TYR A 370 11.58 24.10 3.64
C TYR A 370 10.91 25.50 3.62
N LYS A 371 11.63 26.57 4.00
CA LYS A 371 11.02 27.89 4.26
C LYS A 371 10.81 28.76 3.00
N SER A 372 11.32 28.34 1.84
CA SER A 372 11.29 29.07 0.57
C SER A 372 10.25 28.48 -0.40
N LYS A 373 9.08 28.06 0.10
CA LYS A 373 8.02 27.32 -0.63
C LYS A 373 8.41 25.92 -1.12
N SER A 374 9.67 25.60 -1.26
CA SER A 374 10.16 24.30 -1.75
C SER A 374 10.74 23.44 -0.64
N PHE A 375 10.70 22.11 -0.82
CA PHE A 375 11.34 21.15 0.08
C PHE A 375 12.68 20.70 -0.52
N LEU A 376 13.79 21.00 0.14
CA LEU A 376 15.13 20.65 -0.32
C LEU A 376 15.82 19.67 0.64
N VAL A 377 16.52 18.69 0.07
CA VAL A 377 17.49 17.84 0.77
C VAL A 377 18.84 18.01 0.09
N ASN A 378 19.90 18.25 0.85
CA ASN A 378 21.26 18.47 0.32
C ASN A 378 21.32 19.57 -0.75
N ASN A 379 20.55 20.65 -0.56
CA ASN A 379 20.35 21.76 -1.52
C ASN A 379 19.66 21.37 -2.85
N LYS A 380 19.02 20.21 -2.94
CA LYS A 380 18.33 19.72 -4.14
C LYS A 380 16.83 19.57 -3.89
N LEU A 381 16.02 19.89 -4.89
CA LEU A 381 14.56 19.85 -4.79
C LEU A 381 14.05 18.41 -4.67
N LEU A 382 13.52 18.06 -3.50
CA LEU A 382 12.98 16.73 -3.24
C LEU A 382 11.50 16.64 -3.67
N LYS A 383 11.16 15.56 -4.37
CA LYS A 383 9.79 15.10 -4.57
C LYS A 383 9.58 13.79 -3.81
N ILE A 384 8.64 13.83 -2.87
CA ILE A 384 8.21 12.70 -2.04
C ILE A 384 7.30 11.80 -2.88
N LYS A 385 7.83 10.63 -3.21
CA LYS A 385 7.19 9.52 -3.93
C LYS A 385 6.80 8.46 -2.89
N GLY A 386 5.77 8.78 -2.10
CA GLY A 386 5.52 8.11 -0.84
C GLY A 386 4.36 7.13 -0.84
N VAL A 387 4.36 6.25 0.16
CA VAL A 387 3.22 5.39 0.53
C VAL A 387 2.92 5.48 2.03
N VAL A 388 1.66 5.28 2.39
CA VAL A 388 1.23 5.08 3.77
C VAL A 388 1.49 3.62 4.16
N ARG A 389 2.04 3.37 5.36
CA ARG A 389 2.30 2.02 5.87
C ARG A 389 1.70 1.82 7.27
N HIS A 390 0.92 0.74 7.43
CA HIS A 390 0.52 0.19 8.71
C HIS A 390 1.39 -1.03 9.08
N GLU A 391 1.60 -1.25 10.39
CA GLU A 391 2.26 -2.44 10.92
C GLU A 391 1.29 -3.63 10.94
N PHE A 392 1.35 -4.46 9.91
CA PHE A 392 0.43 -5.57 9.77
C PHE A 392 1.09 -6.80 9.13
N HIS A 393 0.84 -7.96 9.74
CA HIS A 393 1.17 -9.28 9.21
C HIS A 393 -0.11 -10.13 9.09
N PRO A 394 -0.36 -10.79 7.94
CA PRO A 394 -1.63 -11.48 7.67
C PRO A 394 -1.92 -12.70 8.55
N ILE A 395 -0.95 -13.15 9.36
CA ILE A 395 -1.11 -14.28 10.29
C ILE A 395 -1.04 -13.84 11.75
N THR A 396 -0.18 -12.86 12.05
CA THR A 396 0.20 -12.51 13.43
C THR A 396 -0.26 -11.11 13.84
N GLY A 397 -0.97 -10.39 12.96
CA GLY A 397 -1.53 -9.08 13.26
C GLY A 397 -0.44 -8.04 13.44
N TYR A 398 -0.34 -7.46 14.64
CA TYR A 398 0.65 -6.42 14.95
C TYR A 398 2.09 -6.93 15.08
N VAL A 399 2.31 -8.24 15.20
CA VAL A 399 3.66 -8.79 15.32
C VAL A 399 4.28 -8.89 13.93
N VAL A 400 5.13 -7.93 13.59
CA VAL A 400 5.84 -7.85 12.30
C VAL A 400 7.33 -8.05 12.53
N ASP A 401 7.91 -9.08 11.92
CA ASP A 401 9.35 -9.35 12.07
C ASP A 401 10.24 -8.52 11.14
N LYS A 402 11.56 -8.60 11.40
CA LYS A 402 12.59 -7.86 10.67
C LYS A 402 12.60 -8.18 9.17
N ASP A 403 12.43 -9.45 8.80
CA ASP A 403 12.52 -9.88 7.40
C ASP A 403 11.28 -9.41 6.62
N TRP A 404 10.12 -9.40 7.27
CA TRP A 404 8.90 -8.82 6.73
C TRP A 404 9.06 -7.30 6.53
N MET A 405 9.64 -6.58 7.48
CA MET A 405 9.94 -5.16 7.33
C MET A 405 10.97 -4.88 6.21
N ALA A 406 12.04 -5.67 6.14
CA ALA A 406 13.07 -5.52 5.10
C ALA A 406 12.51 -5.78 3.69
N ASN A 407 11.64 -6.78 3.55
CA ASN A 407 10.95 -7.07 2.30
C ASN A 407 9.99 -5.93 1.89
N ASP A 408 9.33 -5.25 2.85
CA ASP A 408 8.59 -4.02 2.51
C ASP A 408 9.51 -2.96 1.91
N ALA A 409 10.65 -2.68 2.56
CA ALA A 409 11.60 -1.68 2.10
C ALA A 409 12.19 -2.01 0.71
N ASP A 410 12.57 -3.27 0.48
CA ASP A 410 13.08 -3.74 -0.81
C ASP A 410 12.05 -3.54 -1.93
N LEU A 411 10.83 -4.02 -1.74
CA LEU A 411 9.75 -3.87 -2.71
C LEU A 411 9.40 -2.39 -2.98
N MET A 412 9.47 -1.53 -1.96
CA MET A 412 9.31 -0.09 -2.15
C MET A 412 10.39 0.50 -3.05
N LYS A 413 11.68 0.20 -2.78
CA LYS A 413 12.80 0.70 -3.59
C LYS A 413 12.76 0.16 -5.03
N LEU A 414 12.36 -1.10 -5.22
CA LEU A 414 12.15 -1.70 -6.54
C LEU A 414 11.03 -1.04 -7.35
N ASN A 415 10.13 -0.29 -6.70
CA ASN A 415 9.00 0.38 -7.33
C ASN A 415 9.10 1.91 -7.25
N ASN A 416 10.31 2.45 -7.22
CA ASN A 416 10.59 3.89 -7.25
C ASN A 416 9.99 4.70 -6.07
N ILE A 417 9.61 4.04 -4.97
CA ILE A 417 9.16 4.70 -3.74
C ILE A 417 10.40 5.18 -2.96
N ASN A 418 10.37 6.42 -2.47
CA ASN A 418 11.46 7.01 -1.69
C ASN A 418 11.06 7.44 -0.28
N ALA A 419 9.77 7.36 0.07
CA ALA A 419 9.29 7.83 1.36
C ALA A 419 8.14 6.99 1.91
N VAL A 420 8.03 6.95 3.24
CA VAL A 420 6.95 6.25 3.95
C VAL A 420 6.37 7.15 5.03
N ARG A 421 5.04 7.23 5.10
CA ARG A 421 4.33 7.81 6.24
C ARG A 421 3.98 6.68 7.21
N ASN A 422 4.48 6.81 8.43
CA ASN A 422 4.29 5.83 9.51
C ASN A 422 2.88 5.98 10.09
N SER A 423 1.89 5.31 9.49
CA SER A 423 0.49 5.57 9.81
C SER A 423 -0.06 4.73 10.97
N HIS A 424 -0.74 5.32 11.95
CA HIS A 424 -0.68 6.75 12.35
C HIS A 424 -0.01 6.85 13.71
N TYR A 425 1.16 6.23 13.81
CA TYR A 425 1.89 6.03 15.06
C TYR A 425 3.37 5.68 14.81
N PRO A 426 4.23 5.83 15.85
CA PRO A 426 5.62 5.40 15.74
C PRO A 426 5.68 3.88 15.56
N GLN A 427 6.38 3.46 14.51
CA GLN A 427 6.55 2.05 14.17
C GLN A 427 7.57 1.40 15.13
N ASP A 428 7.80 0.10 14.94
CA ASP A 428 8.84 -0.67 15.59
C ASP A 428 10.20 0.02 15.38
N PRO A 429 11.06 0.14 16.41
CA PRO A 429 12.35 0.80 16.26
C PRO A 429 13.23 0.22 15.14
N MET A 430 13.11 -1.09 14.85
CA MET A 430 13.83 -1.75 13.76
C MET A 430 13.46 -1.19 12.38
N TRP A 431 12.22 -0.73 12.18
CA TRP A 431 11.76 -0.15 10.91
C TRP A 431 12.59 1.08 10.51
N TYR A 432 12.94 1.94 11.47
CA TYR A 432 13.70 3.16 11.21
C TYR A 432 15.13 2.84 10.75
N THR A 433 15.74 1.82 11.36
CA THR A 433 17.06 1.31 10.96
C THR A 433 17.02 0.69 9.56
N ILE A 434 16.00 -0.12 9.26
CA ILE A 434 15.81 -0.69 7.92
C ILE A 434 15.60 0.42 6.88
N ALA A 435 14.69 1.35 7.13
CA ALA A 435 14.42 2.47 6.24
C ALA A 435 15.69 3.34 6.01
N HIS A 436 16.51 3.53 7.04
CA HIS A 436 17.79 4.23 6.92
C HIS A 436 18.74 3.49 5.97
N GLN A 437 18.90 2.17 6.13
CA GLN A 437 19.78 1.33 5.31
C GLN A 437 19.34 1.25 3.84
N TYR A 438 18.03 1.24 3.58
CA TYR A 438 17.48 1.16 2.22
C TYR A 438 17.36 2.53 1.53
N GLY A 439 17.58 3.64 2.24
CA GLY A 439 17.37 4.98 1.71
C GLY A 439 15.88 5.29 1.52
N LEU A 440 15.11 5.25 2.60
CA LEU A 440 13.70 5.67 2.64
C LEU A 440 13.53 6.80 3.65
N TYR A 441 12.99 7.93 3.18
CA TYR A 441 12.56 9.02 4.05
C TYR A 441 11.32 8.63 4.84
N LEU A 442 11.20 9.10 6.07
CA LEU A 442 10.08 8.84 6.95
C LEU A 442 9.37 10.14 7.33
N MET A 443 8.04 10.12 7.24
CA MET A 443 7.17 11.01 8.00
C MET A 443 6.78 10.24 9.27
N ASP A 444 7.41 10.60 10.39
CA ASP A 444 7.16 9.94 11.66
C ASP A 444 6.00 10.61 12.39
N GLU A 445 5.06 9.82 12.90
CA GLU A 445 3.77 10.33 13.36
C GLU A 445 3.47 9.86 14.78
N ALA A 446 3.07 10.79 15.66
CA ALA A 446 2.73 10.46 17.03
C ALA A 446 1.45 9.63 17.06
N ASN A 447 1.36 8.69 18.00
CA ASN A 447 0.21 7.82 18.21
C ASN A 447 -0.95 8.61 18.81
N LEU A 448 -1.54 9.51 18.05
CA LEU A 448 -2.54 10.46 18.50
C LEU A 448 -3.61 10.64 17.42
N ASN A 449 -4.74 9.97 17.63
CA ASN A 449 -5.86 9.99 16.72
C ASN A 449 -7.19 9.97 17.49
N THR A 450 -7.90 11.10 17.44
CA THR A 450 -9.20 11.30 18.08
C THR A 450 -10.33 11.41 17.05
N SER A 451 -10.16 10.79 15.87
CA SER A 451 -11.18 10.76 14.80
C SER A 451 -12.56 10.38 15.31
N SER A 452 -12.65 9.40 16.20
CA SER A 452 -13.92 8.95 16.78
C SER A 452 -14.62 10.07 17.57
N LEU A 453 -13.87 10.85 18.34
CA LEU A 453 -14.40 11.95 19.15
C LEU A 453 -14.74 13.17 18.29
N LEU A 454 -13.90 13.50 17.32
CA LEU A 454 -14.18 14.59 16.38
C LEU A 454 -15.46 14.32 15.58
N SER A 455 -15.72 13.06 15.20
CA SER A 455 -16.98 12.70 14.52
C SER A 455 -18.22 12.88 15.39
N GLN A 456 -18.04 12.96 16.72
CA GLN A 456 -19.07 13.26 17.73
C GLN A 456 -19.05 14.75 18.14
N ASN A 457 -18.31 15.61 17.43
CA ASN A 457 -18.09 17.02 17.77
C ASN A 457 -17.41 17.25 19.13
N ILE A 458 -16.64 16.27 19.62
CA ILE A 458 -15.82 16.40 20.83
C ILE A 458 -14.37 16.67 20.39
N ASP A 459 -13.94 17.92 20.50
CA ASP A 459 -12.57 18.33 20.19
C ASP A 459 -11.74 18.51 21.47
N LEU A 460 -10.88 17.53 21.75
CA LEU A 460 -9.98 17.55 22.91
C LEU A 460 -8.72 18.40 22.69
N SER A 461 -8.52 18.97 21.51
CA SER A 461 -7.31 19.75 21.22
C SER A 461 -7.26 21.09 21.96
N ALA A 462 -8.40 21.59 22.45
CA ALA A 462 -8.49 22.80 23.28
C ALA A 462 -8.70 22.50 24.78
N ASP A 463 -8.91 21.24 25.17
CA ASP A 463 -9.16 20.87 26.57
C ASP A 463 -7.84 20.73 27.35
N THR A 464 -7.54 21.71 28.20
CA THR A 464 -6.28 21.73 28.96
C THR A 464 -6.17 20.62 30.01
N SER A 465 -7.27 19.95 30.37
CA SER A 465 -7.22 18.82 31.30
C SER A 465 -6.46 17.62 30.74
N VAL A 466 -6.35 17.51 29.41
CA VAL A 466 -5.65 16.44 28.68
C VAL A 466 -4.36 16.90 27.98
N SER A 467 -3.85 18.10 28.27
CA SER A 467 -2.60 18.60 27.65
C SER A 467 -1.42 17.64 27.84
N LYS A 468 -1.37 16.93 28.97
CA LYS A 468 -0.32 15.95 29.25
C LYS A 468 -0.33 14.79 28.26
N ILE A 469 -1.50 14.34 27.80
CA ILE A 469 -1.64 13.23 26.84
C ILE A 469 -1.02 13.59 25.49
N TYR A 470 -1.41 14.75 24.94
CA TYR A 470 -0.90 15.27 23.68
C TYR A 470 0.62 15.41 23.72
N LEU A 471 1.13 16.02 24.79
CA LEU A 471 2.57 16.24 24.95
C LEU A 471 3.33 14.93 25.15
N GLN A 472 2.81 13.99 25.93
CA GLN A 472 3.46 12.69 26.21
C GLN A 472 3.60 11.85 24.94
N ARG A 473 2.53 11.67 24.16
CA ARG A 473 2.55 10.88 22.91
C ARG A 473 3.55 11.45 21.89
N VAL A 474 3.62 12.78 21.78
CA VAL A 474 4.61 13.46 20.92
C VAL A 474 6.04 13.34 21.47
N LYS A 475 6.24 13.46 22.79
CA LYS A 475 7.53 13.22 23.44
C LYS A 475 8.03 11.79 23.22
N ASN A 476 7.15 10.81 23.35
CA ASN A 476 7.48 9.40 23.18
C ASN A 476 8.01 9.10 21.77
N MET A 477 7.38 9.68 20.74
CA MET A 477 7.85 9.62 19.36
C MET A 477 9.20 10.34 19.21
N PHE A 478 9.22 11.63 19.53
CA PHE A 478 10.35 12.49 19.22
C PHE A 478 11.62 12.06 19.95
N GLU A 479 11.56 11.86 21.27
CA GLU A 479 12.76 11.57 22.05
C GLU A 479 13.36 10.20 21.71
N ARG A 480 12.54 9.23 21.27
CA ARG A 480 13.04 7.93 20.78
C ARG A 480 13.74 8.05 19.43
N ASN A 481 13.16 8.82 18.51
CA ASN A 481 13.52 8.79 17.09
C ASN A 481 14.36 9.99 16.61
N LYS A 482 14.65 10.98 17.46
CA LYS A 482 15.32 12.26 17.11
C LYS A 482 16.65 12.14 16.34
N ASN A 483 17.38 11.04 16.53
CA ASN A 483 18.69 10.80 15.92
C ASN A 483 18.63 10.18 14.51
N TYR A 484 17.47 9.70 14.06
CA TYR A 484 17.32 9.13 12.73
C TYR A 484 17.33 10.23 11.65
N CYS A 485 18.38 10.28 10.83
CA CYS A 485 18.50 11.29 9.76
C CYS A 485 17.46 11.10 8.64
N ASN A 486 16.94 9.88 8.49
CA ASN A 486 15.92 9.52 7.53
C ASN A 486 14.51 9.95 7.95
N VAL A 487 14.31 10.38 9.20
CA VAL A 487 13.09 11.11 9.57
C VAL A 487 13.16 12.51 8.95
N LEU A 488 12.31 12.72 7.95
CA LEU A 488 12.24 13.94 7.14
C LEU A 488 11.29 14.97 7.74
N THR A 489 10.20 14.50 8.35
CA THR A 489 9.13 15.33 8.92
C THR A 489 8.56 14.65 10.17
N TRP A 490 8.19 15.48 11.14
CA TRP A 490 7.44 15.06 12.33
C TRP A 490 5.95 15.37 12.15
N SER A 491 5.07 14.44 12.47
CA SER A 491 3.62 14.63 12.48
C SER A 491 3.07 14.52 13.89
N LEU A 492 2.24 15.48 14.29
CA LEU A 492 1.66 15.50 15.63
C LEU A 492 0.58 14.43 15.86
N GLY A 493 0.11 13.76 14.80
CA GLY A 493 -0.97 12.79 14.84
C GLY A 493 -1.88 12.90 13.63
N TYR A 494 -2.93 12.10 13.60
CA TYR A 494 -3.93 12.09 12.54
C TYR A 494 -5.32 12.41 13.11
N ASN A 495 -6.01 13.42 12.56
CA ASN A 495 -7.33 13.86 13.03
C ASN A 495 -7.39 14.04 14.56
N CYS A 496 -6.50 14.87 15.11
CA CYS A 496 -6.36 15.10 16.55
C CYS A 496 -6.81 16.51 17.01
N GLY A 497 -7.58 17.22 16.16
CA GLY A 497 -8.07 18.59 16.41
C GLY A 497 -7.01 19.68 16.24
N LEU A 498 -7.44 20.95 16.29
CA LEU A 498 -6.56 22.13 16.21
C LEU A 498 -6.84 23.09 17.38
N GLY A 499 -5.99 23.06 18.39
CA GLY A 499 -6.16 23.85 19.61
C GLY A 499 -4.86 24.00 20.40
N ASP A 500 -4.97 24.46 21.65
CA ASP A 500 -3.81 24.76 22.50
C ASP A 500 -2.93 23.52 22.79
N ASN A 501 -3.51 22.33 22.86
CA ASN A 501 -2.76 21.10 23.08
C ASN A 501 -1.88 20.72 21.89
N THR A 502 -2.40 20.84 20.66
CA THR A 502 -1.60 20.59 19.45
C THR A 502 -0.57 21.69 19.24
N LYS A 503 -0.86 22.93 19.63
CA LYS A 503 0.11 24.04 19.63
C LYS A 503 1.23 23.82 20.64
N LEU A 504 0.92 23.33 21.84
CA LEU A 504 1.90 22.96 22.87
C LEU A 504 2.85 21.86 22.36
N ALA A 505 2.29 20.83 21.73
CA ALA A 505 3.08 19.75 21.14
C ALA A 505 3.97 20.23 19.98
N TYR A 506 3.46 21.11 19.10
CA TYR A 506 4.26 21.78 18.07
C TYR A 506 5.43 22.56 18.68
N GLN A 507 5.15 23.41 19.67
CA GLN A 507 6.16 24.22 20.34
C GLN A 507 7.23 23.35 21.01
N TYR A 508 6.84 22.22 21.60
CA TYR A 508 7.78 21.25 22.15
C TYR A 508 8.76 20.78 21.07
N ILE A 509 8.27 20.26 19.93
CA ILE A 509 9.17 19.80 18.86
C ILE A 509 10.04 20.95 18.36
N LYS A 510 9.49 22.14 18.07
CA LYS A 510 10.30 23.27 17.56
C LYS A 510 11.36 23.75 18.54
N SER A 511 11.13 23.62 19.85
CA SER A 511 12.14 23.95 20.87
C SER A 511 13.29 22.95 20.92
N ARG A 512 13.09 21.72 20.42
CA ARG A 512 14.06 20.63 20.42
C ARG A 512 14.73 20.46 19.06
N ASP A 513 13.97 20.54 17.97
CA ASP A 513 14.37 20.37 16.58
C ASP A 513 13.79 21.50 15.71
N SER A 514 14.64 22.46 15.39
CA SER A 514 14.31 23.56 14.48
C SER A 514 14.57 23.22 13.01
N LYS A 515 15.30 22.12 12.73
CA LYS A 515 15.75 21.71 11.39
C LYS A 515 14.62 21.03 10.62
N ARG A 516 13.92 20.08 11.25
CA ARG A 516 12.86 19.31 10.57
C ARG A 516 11.51 20.03 10.66
N PRO A 517 10.71 20.01 9.58
CA PRO A 517 9.36 20.56 9.59
C PRO A 517 8.39 19.69 10.40
N VAL A 518 7.46 20.35 11.08
CA VAL A 518 6.37 19.71 11.82
C VAL A 518 5.05 19.87 11.08
N SER A 519 4.41 18.76 10.75
CA SER A 519 3.09 18.73 10.13
C SER A 519 1.99 18.68 11.19
N VAL A 520 0.95 19.48 10.98
CA VAL A 520 -0.24 19.53 11.83
C VAL A 520 -1.45 19.38 10.93
N GLN A 521 -2.17 18.27 11.10
CA GLN A 521 -3.29 17.93 10.24
C GLN A 521 -4.56 18.65 10.68
N SER A 522 -4.87 19.76 10.01
CA SER A 522 -6.16 20.45 10.08
C SER A 522 -6.25 21.39 8.87
N ASN A 523 -7.27 21.25 8.04
CA ASN A 523 -7.54 21.99 6.80
C ASN A 523 -6.86 23.38 6.72
N LEU A 524 -5.89 23.52 5.80
CA LEU A 524 -5.27 24.75 5.22
C LEU A 524 -4.80 25.92 6.12
N LYS A 525 -5.26 26.03 7.36
CA LYS A 525 -5.04 27.15 8.30
C LYS A 525 -4.22 26.71 9.51
N SER A 526 -3.43 25.64 9.40
CA SER A 526 -2.64 25.15 10.52
C SER A 526 -1.36 25.97 10.75
N PHE A 527 -0.94 26.08 12.01
CA PHE A 527 0.34 26.68 12.41
C PHE A 527 1.55 25.76 12.14
N GLY A 528 1.35 24.61 11.49
CA GLY A 528 2.42 23.70 11.11
C GLY A 528 3.36 24.29 10.05
N ASP A 529 4.51 23.65 9.85
CA ASP A 529 5.54 24.08 8.90
C ASP A 529 5.17 23.78 7.42
N LEU A 530 4.19 22.89 7.19
CA LEU A 530 3.76 22.40 5.88
C LEU A 530 2.24 22.60 5.68
N VAL A 531 1.82 22.77 4.43
CA VAL A 531 0.39 22.72 4.05
C VAL A 531 0.05 21.28 3.68
N LEU A 532 -0.76 20.63 4.50
CA LEU A 532 -1.21 19.26 4.25
C LEU A 532 -2.53 19.26 3.46
N VAL A 533 -2.58 18.51 2.37
CA VAL A 533 -3.78 18.38 1.53
C VAL A 533 -4.05 16.93 1.12
N ASN A 534 -5.30 16.62 0.79
CA ASN A 534 -5.73 15.37 0.16
C ASN A 534 -6.37 15.59 -1.22
N SER A 535 -6.58 16.85 -1.61
CA SER A 535 -7.15 17.26 -2.89
C SER A 535 -6.70 18.69 -3.22
N GLU A 536 -6.83 19.07 -4.50
CA GLU A 536 -6.38 20.37 -5.01
C GLU A 536 -7.37 21.52 -4.75
N ASP A 537 -8.64 21.21 -4.47
CA ASP A 537 -9.76 22.15 -4.45
C ASP A 537 -9.66 23.24 -3.35
N ASN A 538 -8.56 23.22 -2.60
CA ASN A 538 -8.39 23.90 -1.33
C ASN A 538 -6.99 24.54 -1.16
N ILE A 539 -6.07 24.46 -2.13
CA ILE A 539 -4.71 24.99 -1.92
C ILE A 539 -4.73 26.53 -1.91
N SER A 540 -4.47 27.15 -0.75
CA SER A 540 -4.24 28.59 -0.66
C SER A 540 -2.82 28.95 -1.13
N ASN A 541 -2.68 30.08 -1.83
CA ASN A 541 -1.38 30.61 -2.25
C ASN A 541 -0.55 31.07 -1.03
N GLY A 542 0.25 30.16 -0.46
CA GLY A 542 1.07 30.40 0.73
C GLY A 542 2.59 30.35 0.46
N SER A 543 3.38 30.60 1.51
CA SER A 543 4.85 30.52 1.52
C SER A 543 5.41 29.15 1.94
N LYS A 544 4.56 28.20 2.31
CA LYS A 544 4.92 26.88 2.83
C LYS A 544 4.86 25.81 1.72
N PRO A 545 5.69 24.75 1.77
CA PRO A 545 5.55 23.60 0.90
C PRO A 545 4.23 22.88 1.12
N VAL A 546 3.65 22.37 0.04
CA VAL A 546 2.43 21.57 0.03
C VAL A 546 2.79 20.09 0.00
N LEU A 547 2.27 19.31 0.94
CA LEU A 547 2.48 17.88 1.06
C LEU A 547 1.13 17.15 1.03
N TYR A 548 0.98 16.21 0.11
CA TYR A 548 -0.24 15.40 0.03
C TYR A 548 -0.15 14.26 1.05
N TYR A 549 -0.81 14.41 2.20
CA TYR A 549 -0.77 13.38 3.24
C TYR A 549 -1.50 12.09 2.84
N ARG A 550 -2.39 12.20 1.82
CA ARG A 550 -3.02 11.13 1.03
C ARG A 550 -3.22 11.63 -0.41
N MET A 551 -2.51 11.06 -1.39
CA MET A 551 -2.58 11.49 -2.80
C MET A 551 -3.75 10.86 -3.58
N SER A 552 -4.07 9.60 -3.27
CA SER A 552 -5.14 8.83 -3.92
C SER A 552 -5.43 7.61 -3.05
N SER A 553 -6.68 7.15 -3.04
CA SER A 553 -7.07 5.88 -2.42
C SER A 553 -6.90 4.73 -3.41
N ASN A 554 -6.34 3.61 -2.95
CA ASN A 554 -6.33 2.35 -3.67
C ASN A 554 -7.28 1.31 -3.04
N ALA A 555 -8.45 1.77 -2.55
CA ALA A 555 -9.50 0.89 -2.05
C ALA A 555 -9.93 -0.13 -3.13
N GLY A 556 -9.79 -1.41 -2.84
CA GLY A 556 -10.12 -2.49 -3.77
C GLY A 556 -9.44 -2.34 -5.13
N ASN A 557 -10.25 -2.07 -6.16
CA ASN A 557 -9.81 -1.73 -7.51
C ASN A 557 -9.84 -0.20 -7.69
N GLY A 558 -8.83 0.48 -7.15
CA GLY A 558 -8.75 1.95 -7.09
C GLY A 558 -7.51 2.53 -7.77
N LEU A 559 -6.97 3.61 -7.21
CA LEU A 559 -5.84 4.40 -7.74
C LEU A 559 -6.13 5.09 -9.08
N GLY A 560 -7.39 5.36 -9.39
CA GLY A 560 -7.78 6.16 -10.55
C GLY A 560 -7.37 7.62 -10.39
N GLY A 561 -6.97 8.26 -11.49
CA GLY A 561 -6.70 9.70 -11.53
C GLY A 561 -5.37 10.15 -10.91
N LEU A 562 -4.58 9.25 -10.30
CA LEU A 562 -3.29 9.59 -9.69
C LEU A 562 -2.32 10.29 -10.66
N THR A 563 -2.37 9.95 -11.96
CA THR A 563 -1.55 10.60 -12.99
C THR A 563 -1.75 12.11 -13.01
N LEU A 564 -2.99 12.60 -12.93
CA LEU A 564 -3.28 14.04 -12.94
C LEU A 564 -2.69 14.74 -11.71
N VAL A 565 -2.85 14.13 -10.53
CA VAL A 565 -2.29 14.64 -9.27
C VAL A 565 -0.77 14.68 -9.34
N TRP A 566 -0.14 13.61 -9.83
CA TRP A 566 1.32 13.53 -9.92
C TRP A 566 1.91 14.49 -10.94
N ASP A 567 1.29 14.65 -12.12
CA ASP A 567 1.70 15.64 -13.11
C ASP A 567 1.64 17.05 -12.55
N HIS A 568 0.60 17.37 -11.76
CA HIS A 568 0.50 18.64 -11.09
C HIS A 568 1.58 18.84 -10.02
N ILE A 569 1.89 17.82 -9.22
CA ILE A 569 2.99 17.83 -8.24
C ILE A 569 4.34 18.07 -8.93
N LYS A 570 4.61 17.32 -10.00
CA LYS A 570 5.88 17.31 -10.71
C LYS A 570 6.18 18.67 -11.36
N ASN A 571 5.15 19.34 -11.86
CA ASN A 571 5.28 20.63 -12.55
C ASN A 571 5.25 21.85 -11.62
N ASN A 572 5.26 21.67 -10.29
CA ASN A 572 5.19 22.79 -9.34
C ASN A 572 6.17 22.60 -8.17
N ASP A 573 7.19 23.46 -8.04
CA ASP A 573 8.26 23.32 -7.04
C ASP A 573 7.75 23.41 -5.58
N ASN A 574 6.67 24.14 -5.34
CA ASN A 574 6.08 24.24 -4.01
C ASN A 574 5.30 22.99 -3.57
N LYS A 575 5.07 22.04 -4.48
CA LYS A 575 4.43 20.76 -4.17
C LYS A 575 5.49 19.71 -3.91
N ALA A 576 5.67 19.35 -2.65
CA ALA A 576 6.72 18.45 -2.20
C ALA A 576 6.44 16.97 -2.56
N GLY A 577 5.26 16.63 -3.10
CA GLY A 577 4.85 15.24 -3.32
C GLY A 577 3.87 14.77 -2.26
N GLY A 578 3.87 13.47 -1.95
CA GLY A 578 2.95 12.93 -0.94
C GLY A 578 2.94 11.41 -0.84
N PHE A 579 1.89 10.88 -0.22
CA PHE A 579 1.76 9.46 0.14
C PHE A 579 0.49 8.82 -0.44
N ILE A 580 0.62 7.68 -1.13
CA ILE A 580 -0.53 6.86 -1.58
C ILE A 580 -1.10 6.07 -0.40
N GLU A 581 -2.42 5.99 -0.24
CA GLU A 581 -3.08 5.15 0.76
C GLU A 581 -3.53 3.82 0.15
N ASP A 582 -2.97 2.67 0.54
CA ASP A 582 -1.77 2.43 1.37
C ASP A 582 -0.84 1.36 0.74
N TRP A 583 0.18 0.91 1.47
CA TRP A 583 1.18 -0.04 0.96
C TRP A 583 0.60 -1.44 0.73
N ALA A 584 -0.07 -2.02 1.74
CA ALA A 584 -0.54 -3.39 1.73
C ALA A 584 -1.89 -3.53 2.45
N ASP A 585 -2.77 -4.37 1.89
CA ASP A 585 -4.07 -4.66 2.50
C ASP A 585 -3.94 -5.22 3.92
N GLN A 586 -4.79 -4.78 4.84
CA GLN A 586 -4.84 -5.29 6.21
C GLN A 586 -5.81 -6.49 6.31
N THR A 587 -5.54 -7.57 5.57
CA THR A 587 -6.38 -8.79 5.53
C THR A 587 -5.69 -10.00 6.13
N PHE A 588 -6.42 -10.81 6.88
CA PHE A 588 -5.90 -12.03 7.49
C PHE A 588 -5.99 -13.23 6.55
N PHE A 589 -5.06 -14.17 6.64
CA PHE A 589 -5.22 -15.46 5.96
C PHE A 589 -6.23 -16.33 6.71
N MET A 590 -7.30 -16.71 6.03
CA MET A 590 -8.35 -17.59 6.55
C MET A 590 -8.53 -18.81 5.65
N LYS A 591 -9.15 -19.86 6.17
CA LYS A 591 -9.43 -21.10 5.43
C LYS A 591 -10.93 -21.32 5.32
N THR A 592 -11.38 -21.68 4.13
CA THR A 592 -12.74 -22.19 3.91
C THR A 592 -12.91 -23.57 4.56
N ASN A 593 -14.15 -24.07 4.68
CA ASN A 593 -14.44 -25.43 5.14
C ASN A 593 -13.75 -26.54 4.31
N LYS A 594 -13.36 -26.22 3.06
CA LYS A 594 -12.63 -27.11 2.14
C LYS A 594 -11.11 -26.91 2.20
N GLY A 595 -10.60 -26.14 3.16
CA GLY A 595 -9.18 -25.89 3.37
C GLY A 595 -8.52 -24.87 2.43
N LYS A 596 -9.26 -24.25 1.50
CA LYS A 596 -8.73 -23.20 0.61
C LYS A 596 -8.47 -21.90 1.37
N LEU A 597 -7.29 -21.32 1.18
CA LEU A 597 -6.92 -20.03 1.75
C LEU A 597 -7.64 -18.87 1.04
N TYR A 598 -8.02 -17.85 1.80
CA TYR A 598 -8.57 -16.59 1.31
C TYR A 598 -8.21 -15.42 2.24
N PHE A 599 -8.40 -14.20 1.75
CA PHE A 599 -8.17 -12.96 2.49
C PHE A 599 -9.41 -12.58 3.32
N GLY A 600 -9.37 -12.85 4.61
CA GLY A 600 -10.40 -12.47 5.57
C GLY A 600 -10.30 -11.00 6.00
N TYR A 601 -11.46 -10.39 6.22
CA TYR A 601 -11.61 -9.00 6.65
C TYR A 601 -12.76 -8.84 7.65
N GLY A 602 -13.07 -7.59 8.05
CA GLY A 602 -14.08 -7.28 9.05
C GLY A 602 -15.42 -8.02 8.87
N GLY A 603 -15.84 -8.75 9.90
CA GLY A 603 -16.99 -9.64 10.01
C GLY A 603 -16.66 -11.13 9.86
N ASN A 604 -15.39 -11.52 9.63
CA ASN A 604 -15.00 -12.93 9.48
C ASN A 604 -14.63 -13.60 10.81
N PHE A 605 -14.43 -12.83 11.86
CA PHE A 605 -14.20 -13.30 13.23
C PHE A 605 -15.51 -13.33 14.05
N SER A 606 -16.65 -13.29 13.36
CA SER A 606 -18.00 -13.22 13.95
C SER A 606 -18.20 -12.00 14.87
N GLU A 607 -17.50 -10.92 14.59
CA GLU A 607 -17.68 -9.60 15.17
C GLU A 607 -18.82 -8.84 14.48
N THR A 608 -19.61 -8.08 15.23
CA THR A 608 -20.80 -7.38 14.73
C THR A 608 -20.58 -5.87 14.54
N ASN A 609 -19.56 -5.29 15.16
CA ASN A 609 -19.21 -3.87 15.07
C ASN A 609 -17.90 -3.66 14.27
N SER A 610 -17.86 -4.12 13.02
CA SER A 610 -16.69 -3.94 12.15
C SER A 610 -17.06 -3.28 10.83
N ASP A 611 -16.18 -2.41 10.34
CA ASP A 611 -16.37 -1.67 9.08
C ASP A 611 -16.00 -2.49 7.83
N SER A 612 -16.02 -3.82 7.96
CA SER A 612 -15.91 -4.79 6.88
C SER A 612 -14.64 -4.65 5.99
N PHE A 613 -14.81 -4.49 4.68
CA PHE A 613 -13.73 -4.48 3.67
C PHE A 613 -12.95 -3.16 3.61
N ARG A 614 -13.26 -2.18 4.47
CA ARG A 614 -12.58 -0.88 4.53
C ARG A 614 -11.07 -0.97 4.86
N CYS A 615 -10.58 -2.16 5.19
CA CYS A 615 -9.17 -2.51 5.42
C CYS A 615 -8.38 -2.86 4.14
N VAL A 616 -9.03 -2.88 2.97
CA VAL A 616 -8.46 -3.30 1.68
C VAL A 616 -8.10 -2.08 0.84
N ASN A 617 -6.97 -1.42 1.16
CA ASN A 617 -6.54 -0.19 0.49
C ASN A 617 -5.12 -0.27 -0.13
N GLY A 618 -4.48 -1.44 -0.07
CA GLY A 618 -3.07 -1.59 -0.40
C GLY A 618 -2.78 -1.57 -1.89
N LEU A 619 -1.65 -1.00 -2.31
CA LEU A 619 -1.03 -1.23 -3.63
C LEU A 619 -0.68 -2.71 -3.86
N MET A 620 -0.60 -3.47 -2.78
CA MET A 620 -0.39 -4.91 -2.76
C MET A 620 -1.40 -5.57 -1.82
N THR A 621 -1.61 -6.86 -2.02
CA THR A 621 -2.36 -7.69 -1.06
C THR A 621 -1.52 -7.98 0.19
N SER A 622 -2.14 -8.49 1.25
CA SER A 622 -1.46 -8.74 2.54
C SER A 622 -0.35 -9.79 2.47
N ASN A 623 -0.34 -10.65 1.44
CA ASN A 623 0.74 -11.59 1.16
C ASN A 623 1.87 -11.00 0.29
N LYS A 624 1.84 -9.68 0.07
CA LYS A 624 2.77 -8.92 -0.77
C LYS A 624 2.68 -9.22 -2.27
N THR A 625 1.55 -9.73 -2.77
CA THR A 625 1.33 -9.81 -4.23
C THR A 625 0.96 -8.43 -4.78
N PRO A 626 1.71 -7.90 -5.76
CA PRO A 626 1.42 -6.61 -6.39
C PRO A 626 0.03 -6.58 -7.05
N LYS A 627 -0.72 -5.50 -6.82
CA LYS A 627 -1.92 -5.19 -7.64
C LYS A 627 -1.49 -4.41 -8.89
N ALA A 628 -2.39 -4.31 -9.88
CA ALA A 628 -2.14 -3.51 -11.09
C ALA A 628 -1.79 -2.04 -10.77
N SER A 629 -2.36 -1.49 -9.70
CA SER A 629 -2.10 -0.14 -9.20
C SER A 629 -0.62 0.10 -8.84
N LEU A 630 0.12 -0.90 -8.33
CA LEU A 630 1.56 -0.73 -8.04
C LEU A 630 2.36 -0.45 -9.31
N LYS A 631 1.99 -1.08 -10.44
CA LYS A 631 2.68 -0.85 -11.73
C LYS A 631 2.51 0.61 -12.20
N ILE A 632 1.33 1.18 -11.97
CA ILE A 632 1.02 2.58 -12.29
C ILE A 632 1.86 3.52 -11.42
N ALA A 633 1.86 3.29 -10.11
CA ALA A 633 2.63 4.07 -9.15
C ALA A 633 4.14 4.02 -9.48
N ASN A 634 4.69 2.83 -9.76
CA ASN A 634 6.08 2.65 -10.14
C ASN A 634 6.44 3.46 -11.40
N ASN A 635 5.60 3.42 -12.43
CA ASN A 635 5.85 4.18 -13.66
C ASN A 635 5.75 5.71 -13.44
N LEU A 636 4.75 6.18 -12.69
CA LEU A 636 4.62 7.60 -12.33
C LEU A 636 5.83 8.10 -11.53
N PHE A 637 6.29 7.30 -10.57
CA PHE A 637 7.41 7.62 -9.70
C PHE A 637 8.78 7.40 -10.34
N SER A 638 8.83 6.93 -11.60
CA SER A 638 10.07 6.84 -12.38
C SER A 638 10.91 8.11 -12.22
N PRO A 639 12.20 7.98 -11.83
CA PRO A 639 13.13 9.10 -11.79
C PRO A 639 13.63 9.49 -13.19
N PHE A 640 12.99 9.00 -14.25
CA PHE A 640 13.25 9.41 -15.62
C PHE A 640 11.98 9.89 -16.30
N THR A 641 12.10 11.01 -17.01
CA THR A 641 11.09 11.49 -17.95
C THR A 641 11.58 11.24 -19.37
N VAL A 642 10.75 10.61 -20.19
CA VAL A 642 11.03 10.41 -21.62
C VAL A 642 9.93 11.06 -22.43
N SER A 643 10.30 11.98 -23.31
CA SER A 643 9.36 12.74 -24.15
C SER A 643 9.73 12.59 -25.61
N ALA A 644 8.73 12.58 -26.50
CA ALA A 644 8.98 12.64 -27.94
C ALA A 644 9.18 14.10 -28.38
N ILE A 645 10.27 14.37 -29.11
CA ILE A 645 10.52 15.68 -29.74
C ILE A 645 9.94 15.67 -31.16
N ASP A 646 10.27 14.63 -31.93
CA ASP A 646 9.78 14.43 -33.30
C ASP A 646 9.69 12.92 -33.56
N LEU A 647 8.47 12.38 -33.44
CA LEU A 647 8.19 10.96 -33.65
C LEU A 647 8.45 10.50 -35.09
N ASN A 648 8.43 11.39 -36.09
CA ASN A 648 8.70 11.05 -37.48
C ASN A 648 10.20 10.86 -37.73
N LYS A 649 11.03 11.65 -37.04
CA LYS A 649 12.50 11.58 -37.14
C LYS A 649 13.16 10.66 -36.12
N GLY A 650 12.36 10.06 -35.22
CA GLY A 650 12.85 9.20 -34.15
C GLY A 650 13.63 9.95 -33.08
N LEU A 651 13.28 11.22 -32.83
CA LEU A 651 13.94 12.08 -31.84
C LEU A 651 13.16 12.09 -30.51
N PHE A 652 13.86 11.76 -29.43
CA PHE A 652 13.32 11.72 -28.07
C PHE A 652 14.22 12.51 -27.12
N GLU A 653 13.66 13.04 -26.04
CA GLU A 653 14.40 13.63 -24.92
C GLU A 653 14.29 12.70 -23.71
N ILE A 654 15.42 12.40 -23.08
CA ILE A 654 15.47 11.68 -21.80
C ILE A 654 16.01 12.65 -20.75
N LYS A 655 15.27 12.84 -19.66
CA LYS A 655 15.67 13.62 -18.48
C LYS A 655 15.87 12.70 -17.30
N ASN A 656 16.98 12.89 -16.58
CA ASN A 656 17.26 12.24 -15.30
C ASN A 656 16.76 13.15 -14.16
N ASP A 657 15.69 12.76 -13.49
CA ASP A 657 15.07 13.47 -12.37
C ASP A 657 15.63 13.02 -10.99
N HIS A 658 16.69 12.21 -10.96
CA HIS A 658 17.41 11.90 -9.72
C HIS A 658 18.02 13.15 -9.08
N LEU A 659 18.22 13.09 -7.77
CA LEU A 659 18.93 14.11 -7.01
C LEU A 659 20.44 13.96 -7.18
N GLU A 660 20.97 12.75 -7.04
CA GLU A 660 22.41 12.50 -6.89
C GLU A 660 22.94 11.45 -7.89
N ASN A 661 22.14 10.45 -8.29
CA ASN A 661 22.60 9.40 -9.21
C ASN A 661 23.00 9.94 -10.59
N HIS A 662 24.25 9.70 -10.93
CA HIS A 662 24.88 10.08 -12.20
C HIS A 662 24.50 9.16 -13.36
N GLY A 663 24.84 9.58 -14.59
CA GLY A 663 24.47 8.82 -15.80
C GLY A 663 25.21 7.48 -15.96
N ASP A 664 26.32 7.30 -15.26
CA ASP A 664 27.21 6.15 -15.34
C ASP A 664 26.63 4.89 -14.68
N VAL A 665 25.62 5.02 -13.82
CA VAL A 665 24.94 3.87 -13.18
C VAL A 665 23.73 3.37 -13.97
N PHE A 666 23.46 3.88 -15.17
CA PHE A 666 22.29 3.50 -15.98
C PHE A 666 22.64 2.98 -17.37
N ASN A 667 21.77 2.11 -17.89
CA ASN A 667 21.77 1.69 -19.30
C ASN A 667 20.43 2.05 -19.93
N TYR A 668 20.45 2.56 -21.16
CA TYR A 668 19.28 3.02 -21.88
C TYR A 668 19.09 2.18 -23.15
N PHE A 669 17.91 1.59 -23.28
CA PHE A 669 17.56 0.71 -24.39
C PHE A 669 16.31 1.22 -25.10
N TRP A 670 16.18 0.82 -26.37
CA TRP A 670 14.99 1.03 -27.16
C TRP A 670 14.57 -0.28 -27.84
N THR A 671 13.27 -0.43 -28.08
CA THR A 671 12.69 -1.59 -28.75
C THR A 671 11.58 -1.13 -29.66
N VAL A 672 11.60 -1.56 -30.92
CA VAL A 672 10.55 -1.33 -31.91
C VAL A 672 9.71 -2.60 -32.02
N VAL A 673 8.40 -2.43 -31.92
CA VAL A 673 7.40 -3.50 -31.94
C VAL A 673 6.43 -3.24 -33.08
N GLU A 674 6.18 -4.24 -33.93
CA GLU A 674 5.19 -4.24 -35.02
C GLU A 674 4.02 -5.15 -34.65
N ASN A 675 2.80 -4.63 -34.51
CA ASN A 675 1.59 -5.41 -34.17
C ASN A 675 1.79 -6.38 -32.98
N GLY A 676 2.66 -6.02 -32.03
CA GLY A 676 3.00 -6.83 -30.85
C GLY A 676 4.26 -7.68 -30.98
N ASP A 677 4.81 -7.85 -32.18
CA ASP A 677 6.06 -8.57 -32.42
C ASP A 677 7.28 -7.65 -32.35
N LYS A 678 8.27 -8.03 -31.54
CA LYS A 678 9.54 -7.32 -31.46
C LYS A 678 10.31 -7.49 -32.78
N ILE A 679 10.49 -6.40 -33.52
CA ILE A 679 11.23 -6.41 -34.80
C ILE A 679 12.67 -5.91 -34.67
N LYS A 680 12.94 -4.99 -33.73
CA LYS A 680 14.26 -4.41 -33.54
C LYS A 680 14.46 -3.96 -32.11
N GLU A 681 15.69 -4.03 -31.61
CA GLU A 681 16.09 -3.43 -30.35
C GLU A 681 17.51 -2.89 -30.45
N GLY A 682 17.86 -1.99 -29.55
CA GLY A 682 19.20 -1.45 -29.45
C GLY A 682 19.45 -0.77 -28.12
N LYS A 683 20.71 -0.41 -27.91
CA LYS A 683 21.18 0.35 -26.76
C LYS A 683 21.67 1.71 -27.24
N PHE A 684 21.41 2.77 -26.47
CA PHE A 684 22.06 4.05 -26.70
C PHE A 684 23.49 3.99 -26.14
N GLU A 685 24.47 3.68 -26.99
CA GLU A 685 25.85 3.54 -26.55
C GLU A 685 26.44 4.87 -26.07
N ASN A 686 27.26 4.79 -25.00
CA ASN A 686 27.92 5.93 -24.37
C ASN A 686 26.98 7.07 -23.92
N LEU A 687 25.68 6.79 -23.76
CA LEU A 687 24.73 7.75 -23.23
C LEU A 687 24.88 7.84 -21.71
N MET A 688 25.26 9.02 -21.24
CA MET A 688 25.32 9.38 -19.83
C MET A 688 24.50 10.63 -19.60
N ILE A 689 23.53 10.58 -18.68
CA ILE A 689 22.67 11.70 -18.32
C ILE A 689 22.77 11.87 -16.81
N ASP A 690 23.55 12.86 -16.36
CA ASP A 690 23.70 13.15 -14.94
C ASP A 690 22.42 13.69 -14.30
N ALA A 691 22.33 13.59 -12.98
CA ALA A 691 21.22 14.06 -12.17
C ALA A 691 20.79 15.50 -12.55
N GLY A 692 19.49 15.69 -12.76
CA GLY A 692 18.89 16.96 -13.17
C GLY A 692 19.07 17.35 -14.65
N LEU A 693 19.90 16.63 -15.42
CA LEU A 693 20.16 16.94 -16.83
C LEU A 693 19.23 16.16 -17.77
N LYS A 694 19.21 16.62 -19.03
CA LYS A 694 18.48 15.98 -20.12
C LYS A 694 19.32 15.88 -21.38
N LYS A 695 19.08 14.86 -22.20
CA LYS A 695 19.72 14.68 -23.50
C LYS A 695 18.73 14.23 -24.56
N THR A 696 18.93 14.74 -25.77
CA THR A 696 18.24 14.27 -26.97
C THR A 696 18.91 13.00 -27.48
N VAL A 697 18.12 11.98 -27.78
CA VAL A 697 18.54 10.72 -28.36
C VAL A 697 17.77 10.45 -29.65
N ARG A 698 18.36 9.62 -30.53
CA ARG A 698 17.74 9.27 -31.81
C ARG A 698 17.68 7.75 -31.99
N VAL A 699 16.50 7.24 -32.33
CA VAL A 699 16.33 5.88 -32.84
C VAL A 699 16.38 5.95 -34.37
N ASP A 700 17.29 5.21 -34.99
CA ASP A 700 17.43 5.21 -36.45
C ASP A 700 16.35 4.35 -37.11
N TYR A 701 15.35 5.00 -37.70
CA TYR A 701 14.27 4.33 -38.41
C TYR A 701 14.67 3.75 -39.76
N ASN A 702 15.80 4.17 -40.34
CA ASN A 702 16.28 3.56 -41.57
C ASN A 702 16.79 2.12 -41.35
N SER A 703 16.98 1.72 -40.09
CA SER A 703 17.41 0.38 -39.71
C SER A 703 16.31 -0.70 -39.80
N PHE A 704 15.07 -0.33 -40.15
CA PHE A 704 13.94 -1.24 -40.37
C PHE A 704 12.94 -0.69 -41.38
N THR A 705 12.22 -1.57 -42.07
CA THR A 705 11.14 -1.19 -43.01
C THR A 705 9.80 -1.27 -42.31
N ARG A 706 8.93 -0.28 -42.54
CA ARG A 706 7.56 -0.30 -42.02
C ARG A 706 6.59 -0.89 -43.05
N ASN A 707 5.84 -1.90 -42.64
CA ASN A 707 4.81 -2.52 -43.45
C ASN A 707 3.54 -1.64 -43.45
N PRO A 708 2.96 -1.35 -44.63
CA PRO A 708 1.70 -0.61 -44.73
C PRO A 708 0.57 -1.27 -43.94
N GLY A 709 -0.17 -0.48 -43.15
CA GLY A 709 -1.27 -0.99 -42.32
C GLY A 709 -0.88 -1.62 -40.98
N SER A 710 0.42 -1.78 -40.70
CA SER A 710 0.90 -2.22 -39.38
C SER A 710 1.01 -1.06 -38.40
N GLU A 711 0.70 -1.32 -37.12
CA GLU A 711 0.95 -0.39 -36.02
C GLU A 711 2.34 -0.66 -35.44
N TYR A 712 3.13 0.41 -35.31
CA TYR A 712 4.46 0.36 -34.72
C TYR A 712 4.47 1.11 -33.39
N THR A 713 5.12 0.53 -32.39
CA THR A 713 5.42 1.23 -31.14
C THR A 713 6.92 1.22 -30.85
N ILE A 714 7.37 2.24 -30.12
CA ILE A 714 8.74 2.32 -29.60
C ILE A 714 8.67 2.36 -28.09
N LEU A 715 9.33 1.39 -27.48
CA LEU A 715 9.53 1.29 -26.04
C LEU A 715 10.94 1.74 -25.71
N ILE A 716 11.10 2.74 -24.84
CA ILE A 716 12.38 3.14 -24.25
C ILE A 716 12.40 2.64 -22.81
N THR A 717 13.42 1.88 -22.44
CA THR A 717 13.62 1.33 -21.08
C THR A 717 14.96 1.76 -20.51
N ILE A 718 14.97 2.10 -19.23
CA ILE A 718 16.14 2.58 -18.50
C ILE A 718 16.36 1.65 -17.32
N ASN A 719 17.54 1.04 -17.27
CA ASN A 719 17.87 0.02 -16.29
C ASN A 719 19.01 0.54 -15.40
N LYS A 720 18.89 0.34 -14.09
CA LYS A 720 20.01 0.55 -13.16
C LYS A 720 21.03 -0.57 -13.33
N LYS A 721 22.31 -0.23 -13.45
CA LYS A 721 23.43 -1.19 -13.48
C LYS A 721 23.51 -1.91 -12.15
N SER A 722 23.83 -3.21 -12.18
CA SER A 722 24.04 -3.98 -10.95
C SER A 722 25.23 -3.40 -10.19
N LEU A 723 25.03 -3.05 -8.92
CA LEU A 723 26.13 -2.86 -7.98
C LEU A 723 26.59 -4.24 -7.48
N ASN A 724 27.87 -4.38 -7.14
CA ASN A 724 28.49 -5.65 -6.72
C ASN A 724 27.97 -6.24 -5.39
N ASN A 725 26.97 -5.62 -4.73
CA ASN A 725 26.49 -6.00 -3.40
C ASN A 725 25.19 -6.84 -3.41
N GLY A 726 24.86 -7.52 -4.51
CA GLY A 726 23.83 -8.56 -4.54
C GLY A 726 22.37 -8.11 -4.45
N MET A 727 22.07 -6.82 -4.22
CA MET A 727 20.67 -6.37 -4.01
C MET A 727 19.89 -6.02 -5.28
N TYR A 728 20.52 -5.65 -6.40
CA TYR A 728 19.77 -5.21 -7.59
C TYR A 728 20.31 -5.81 -8.89
N ARG A 729 19.77 -6.96 -9.29
CA ARG A 729 19.92 -7.47 -10.66
C ARG A 729 18.99 -6.65 -11.58
N PHE A 730 19.56 -5.96 -12.58
CA PHE A 730 18.87 -5.32 -13.73
C PHE A 730 17.43 -4.84 -13.45
N VAL A 731 17.27 -3.79 -12.65
CA VAL A 731 15.95 -3.21 -12.35
C VAL A 731 15.62 -2.15 -13.39
N VAL A 732 14.44 -2.27 -14.03
CA VAL A 732 13.89 -1.23 -14.92
C VAL A 732 13.39 -0.09 -14.03
N VAL A 733 14.09 1.04 -14.05
CA VAL A 733 13.77 2.23 -13.24
C VAL A 733 12.96 3.26 -14.02
N GLY A 734 13.02 3.23 -15.35
CA GLY A 734 12.22 4.09 -16.23
C GLY A 734 11.74 3.34 -17.47
N LEU A 735 10.51 3.62 -17.91
CA LEU A 735 9.89 2.98 -19.06
C LEU A 735 8.84 3.90 -19.69
N GLN A 736 8.95 4.11 -21.00
CA GLN A 736 7.97 4.88 -21.78
C GLN A 736 7.75 4.26 -23.17
N GLN A 737 6.49 4.18 -23.61
CA GLN A 737 6.11 3.71 -24.95
C GLN A 737 5.47 4.83 -25.78
N PHE A 738 5.76 4.86 -27.07
CA PHE A 738 5.17 5.78 -28.04
C PHE A 738 4.61 4.99 -29.23
N ILE A 739 3.41 5.36 -29.70
CA ILE A 739 2.84 4.84 -30.95
C ILE A 739 3.40 5.69 -32.10
N LEU A 740 3.90 5.04 -33.15
CA LEU A 740 4.40 5.73 -34.33
C LEU A 740 3.24 6.08 -35.29
N PRO A 741 3.38 7.17 -36.08
CA PRO A 741 2.38 7.52 -37.09
C PRO A 741 2.10 6.36 -38.04
N LYS A 742 0.82 6.05 -38.24
CA LYS A 742 0.35 4.97 -39.10
C LYS A 742 0.74 5.23 -40.56
N SER A 743 1.08 4.16 -41.27
CA SER A 743 1.15 4.15 -42.73
C SER A 743 -0.16 3.58 -43.29
N ALA A 744 -0.70 4.19 -44.35
CA ALA A 744 -1.98 3.79 -44.92
C ALA A 744 -2.00 2.28 -45.25
N GLY A 745 -3.05 1.58 -44.83
CA GLY A 745 -3.21 0.16 -45.10
C GLY A 745 -3.38 -0.12 -46.60
N LYS A 746 -3.05 -1.36 -47.01
CA LYS A 746 -3.42 -1.84 -48.36
C LYS A 746 -4.90 -2.25 -48.35
N PRO A 747 -5.70 -1.90 -49.37
CA PRO A 747 -7.04 -2.44 -49.53
C PRO A 747 -6.96 -3.98 -49.68
N ILE A 748 -7.86 -4.69 -49.02
CA ILE A 748 -7.99 -6.13 -49.18
C ILE A 748 -8.73 -6.42 -50.49
N ASN A 749 -8.21 -7.37 -51.28
CA ASN A 749 -8.99 -8.00 -52.35
C ASN A 749 -10.07 -8.88 -51.71
N GLN A 750 -11.33 -8.49 -51.86
CA GLN A 750 -12.47 -9.34 -51.51
C GLN A 750 -12.37 -10.64 -52.32
N SER A 751 -12.23 -11.77 -51.63
CA SER A 751 -12.38 -13.08 -52.25
C SER A 751 -13.84 -13.28 -52.68
N ALA A 752 -14.09 -14.05 -53.75
CA ALA A 752 -15.44 -14.39 -54.17
C ALA A 752 -16.08 -15.38 -53.18
N PHE A 753 -16.67 -14.88 -52.10
CA PHE A 753 -17.44 -15.69 -51.16
C PHE A 753 -18.84 -16.01 -51.72
N GLN A 754 -19.43 -17.14 -51.30
CA GLN A 754 -20.82 -17.44 -51.66
C GLN A 754 -21.78 -16.42 -51.03
N LYS A 755 -22.75 -15.95 -51.83
CA LYS A 755 -23.79 -15.03 -51.38
C LYS A 755 -24.55 -15.58 -50.16
N LEU A 756 -24.88 -14.70 -49.23
CA LEU A 756 -25.70 -15.03 -48.07
C LEU A 756 -27.14 -15.34 -48.47
N LYS A 757 -27.75 -16.27 -47.74
CA LYS A 757 -29.19 -16.53 -47.77
C LYS A 757 -29.82 -15.97 -46.51
N SER A 758 -30.94 -15.28 -46.65
CA SER A 758 -31.80 -14.88 -45.52
C SER A 758 -33.17 -15.55 -45.61
N THR A 759 -33.67 -16.05 -44.49
CA THR A 759 -35.05 -16.54 -44.35
C THR A 759 -35.68 -15.89 -43.13
N GLU A 760 -36.86 -15.31 -43.33
CA GLU A 760 -37.63 -14.67 -42.27
C GLU A 760 -38.79 -15.58 -41.84
N GLU A 761 -38.91 -15.80 -40.54
CA GLU A 761 -39.99 -16.52 -39.88
C GLU A 761 -40.76 -15.56 -38.96
N ASN A 762 -41.86 -16.05 -38.33
CA ASN A 762 -42.71 -15.21 -37.48
C ASN A 762 -41.92 -14.48 -36.38
N ASN A 763 -41.04 -15.19 -35.66
CA ASN A 763 -40.30 -14.66 -34.51
C ASN A 763 -38.77 -14.64 -34.70
N SER A 764 -38.25 -15.04 -35.86
CA SER A 764 -36.81 -15.08 -36.11
C SER A 764 -36.41 -14.74 -37.55
N ILE A 765 -35.19 -14.24 -37.70
CA ILE A 765 -34.52 -14.10 -39.00
C ILE A 765 -33.29 -15.00 -38.97
N HIS A 766 -33.11 -15.79 -40.03
CA HIS A 766 -31.94 -16.65 -40.21
C HIS A 766 -31.10 -16.13 -41.37
N ILE A 767 -29.79 -15.94 -41.13
CA ILE A 767 -28.82 -15.50 -42.13
C ILE A 767 -27.72 -16.54 -42.19
N SER A 768 -27.42 -17.09 -43.38
CA SER A 768 -26.46 -18.19 -43.47
C SER A 768 -25.79 -18.34 -44.85
N ASN A 769 -24.65 -19.03 -44.83
CA ASN A 769 -24.03 -19.68 -45.98
C ASN A 769 -23.40 -21.00 -45.52
N ASN A 770 -22.45 -21.55 -46.28
CA ASN A 770 -21.73 -22.78 -45.93
C ASN A 770 -20.70 -22.61 -44.79
N LEU A 771 -20.34 -21.38 -44.40
CA LEU A 771 -19.36 -21.10 -43.35
C LEU A 771 -20.02 -20.90 -41.98
N TYR A 772 -21.17 -20.22 -41.95
CA TYR A 772 -21.85 -19.85 -40.71
C TYR A 772 -23.38 -19.73 -40.86
N SER A 773 -24.06 -19.79 -39.71
CA SER A 773 -25.49 -19.52 -39.59
C SER A 773 -25.75 -18.66 -38.35
N ILE A 774 -26.51 -17.58 -38.52
CA ILE A 774 -26.91 -16.67 -37.44
C ILE A 774 -28.44 -16.65 -37.35
N LYS A 775 -28.94 -16.66 -36.12
CA LYS A 775 -30.36 -16.45 -35.80
C LYS A 775 -30.56 -15.17 -35.02
N ILE A 776 -31.49 -14.34 -35.46
CA ILE A 776 -31.93 -13.11 -34.80
C ILE A 776 -33.32 -13.34 -34.21
N ASP A 777 -33.54 -12.92 -32.96
CA ASP A 777 -34.86 -12.92 -32.31
C ASP A 777 -35.58 -11.60 -32.62
N LYS A 778 -36.68 -11.65 -33.38
CA LYS A 778 -37.44 -10.46 -33.81
C LYS A 778 -38.17 -9.74 -32.67
N ASN A 779 -38.38 -10.41 -31.52
CA ASN A 779 -39.02 -9.78 -30.36
C ASN A 779 -38.05 -8.89 -29.58
N LYS A 780 -36.74 -9.15 -29.71
CA LYS A 780 -35.68 -8.38 -29.04
C LYS A 780 -34.81 -7.59 -30.02
N GLY A 781 -34.80 -7.98 -31.29
CA GLY A 781 -33.93 -7.42 -32.32
C GLY A 781 -32.46 -7.81 -32.14
N LEU A 782 -32.17 -8.91 -31.44
CA LEU A 782 -30.81 -9.30 -31.05
C LEU A 782 -30.36 -10.59 -31.72
N ILE A 783 -29.05 -10.71 -31.98
CA ILE A 783 -28.41 -11.95 -32.40
C ILE A 783 -28.47 -12.95 -31.24
N SER A 784 -29.18 -14.05 -31.43
CA SER A 784 -29.50 -15.06 -30.40
C SER A 784 -28.74 -16.38 -30.54
N SER A 785 -28.20 -16.67 -31.72
CA SER A 785 -27.36 -17.84 -32.00
C SER A 785 -26.40 -17.53 -33.14
N TRP A 786 -25.18 -18.07 -33.07
CA TRP A 786 -24.16 -17.97 -34.09
C TRP A 786 -23.42 -19.30 -34.17
N ILE A 787 -23.69 -20.06 -35.23
CA ILE A 787 -23.08 -21.36 -35.49
C ILE A 787 -21.99 -21.19 -36.55
N CYS A 788 -20.78 -21.68 -36.26
CA CYS A 788 -19.68 -21.80 -37.20
C CYS A 788 -19.11 -23.23 -37.16
N LYS A 789 -18.90 -23.86 -38.33
CA LYS A 789 -18.51 -25.28 -38.44
C LYS A 789 -19.32 -26.22 -37.54
N ASN A 790 -20.64 -26.05 -37.53
CA ASN A 790 -21.59 -26.82 -36.70
C ASN A 790 -21.38 -26.72 -35.17
N LYS A 791 -20.59 -25.75 -34.69
CA LYS A 791 -20.45 -25.44 -33.26
C LYS A 791 -21.12 -24.11 -32.96
N GLU A 792 -21.95 -24.09 -31.92
CA GLU A 792 -22.55 -22.87 -31.38
C GLU A 792 -21.48 -22.04 -30.66
N LEU A 793 -21.42 -20.74 -30.97
CA LEU A 793 -20.49 -19.79 -30.38
C LEU A 793 -21.10 -19.03 -29.19
N LEU A 794 -22.43 -18.90 -29.14
CA LEU A 794 -23.15 -18.10 -28.15
C LEU A 794 -23.98 -18.97 -27.20
N VAL A 795 -23.91 -18.66 -25.90
CA VAL A 795 -24.81 -19.21 -24.87
C VAL A 795 -25.93 -18.22 -24.54
N THR A 796 -25.65 -16.92 -24.66
CA THR A 796 -26.64 -15.84 -24.50
C THR A 796 -26.61 -14.90 -25.70
N PRO A 797 -27.73 -14.20 -26.01
CA PRO A 797 -27.76 -13.23 -27.09
C PRO A 797 -26.74 -12.10 -26.92
N ILE A 798 -26.25 -11.55 -28.03
CA ILE A 798 -25.44 -10.32 -28.02
C ILE A 798 -26.36 -9.15 -27.74
N LYS A 799 -26.26 -8.57 -26.54
CA LYS A 799 -27.12 -7.48 -26.07
C LYS A 799 -26.31 -6.25 -25.63
N PRO A 800 -26.90 -5.04 -25.63
CA PRO A 800 -26.24 -3.88 -25.03
C PRO A 800 -26.03 -4.09 -23.52
N ASN A 801 -24.92 -3.56 -23.00
CA ASN A 801 -24.62 -3.51 -21.59
C ASN A 801 -24.40 -2.07 -21.12
N PHE A 802 -25.10 -1.72 -20.04
CA PHE A 802 -24.98 -0.41 -19.40
C PHE A 802 -24.41 -0.47 -17.98
N TYR A 803 -24.09 -1.68 -17.50
CA TYR A 803 -23.77 -1.94 -16.11
C TYR A 803 -22.31 -2.32 -15.89
N ARG A 804 -21.75 -1.79 -14.81
CA ARG A 804 -20.48 -2.17 -14.22
C ARG A 804 -20.70 -2.50 -12.75
N ALA A 805 -20.16 -3.60 -12.24
CA ALA A 805 -20.27 -3.93 -10.82
C ALA A 805 -19.56 -2.88 -9.94
N PRO A 806 -20.19 -2.37 -8.87
CA PRO A 806 -19.59 -1.33 -8.03
C PRO A 806 -18.24 -1.76 -7.43
N THR A 807 -17.23 -0.91 -7.64
CA THR A 807 -15.94 -0.96 -6.97
C THR A 807 -16.04 -0.47 -5.52
N ASP A 808 -14.99 -0.69 -4.73
CA ASP A 808 -14.93 -0.15 -3.36
C ASP A 808 -15.04 1.38 -3.36
N ASN A 809 -14.37 2.08 -4.28
CA ASN A 809 -14.50 3.53 -4.46
C ASN A 809 -15.96 3.95 -4.72
N ASP A 810 -16.66 3.25 -5.61
CA ASP A 810 -18.08 3.54 -5.91
C ASP A 810 -18.96 3.37 -4.65
N ILE A 811 -18.67 2.37 -3.81
CA ILE A 811 -19.37 2.18 -2.53
C ILE A 811 -19.00 3.29 -1.54
N TYR A 812 -17.73 3.71 -1.50
CA TYR A 812 -17.25 4.76 -0.60
C TYR A 812 -17.93 6.09 -0.88
N LEU A 813 -18.21 6.38 -2.15
CA LEU A 813 -18.89 7.57 -2.63
C LEU A 813 -20.42 7.43 -2.66
N ASN A 814 -20.97 6.32 -2.15
CA ASN A 814 -22.41 6.01 -2.13
C ASN A 814 -23.09 5.95 -3.51
N GLN A 815 -22.36 5.54 -4.56
CA GLN A 815 -22.85 5.50 -5.95
C GLN A 815 -23.48 4.16 -6.34
N SER A 816 -23.55 3.19 -5.43
CA SER A 816 -24.04 1.84 -5.75
C SER A 816 -25.48 1.81 -6.28
N ASN A 817 -26.37 2.64 -5.75
CA ASN A 817 -27.76 2.70 -6.20
C ASN A 817 -27.89 3.26 -7.62
N GLU A 818 -27.12 4.29 -7.94
CA GLU A 818 -27.05 4.88 -9.28
C GLU A 818 -26.51 3.88 -10.30
N ILE A 819 -25.46 3.15 -9.96
CA ILE A 819 -24.87 2.13 -10.82
C ILE A 819 -25.83 0.95 -11.01
N ASN A 820 -26.45 0.46 -9.93
CA ASN A 820 -27.34 -0.71 -9.98
C ASN A 820 -28.64 -0.46 -10.76
N PHE A 821 -29.07 0.79 -10.91
CA PHE A 821 -30.18 1.16 -11.80
C PHE A 821 -29.97 0.64 -13.23
N TRP A 822 -28.74 0.65 -13.72
CA TRP A 822 -28.40 0.24 -15.08
C TRP A 822 -28.31 -1.28 -15.29
N LYS A 823 -28.35 -2.07 -14.21
CA LYS A 823 -28.07 -3.52 -14.22
C LYS A 823 -28.95 -4.32 -15.17
N THR A 824 -30.23 -3.96 -15.27
CA THR A 824 -31.22 -4.71 -16.06
C THR A 824 -31.71 -3.96 -17.30
N LEU A 825 -31.26 -2.73 -17.55
CA LEU A 825 -31.83 -1.92 -18.63
C LEU A 825 -31.57 -2.53 -20.01
N GLY A 826 -30.43 -3.20 -20.22
CA GLY A 826 -30.13 -3.90 -21.46
C GLY A 826 -31.15 -5.01 -21.82
N ASP A 827 -31.91 -5.51 -20.83
CA ASP A 827 -32.96 -6.52 -21.02
C ASP A 827 -34.36 -5.92 -21.23
N GLN A 828 -34.51 -4.61 -21.12
CA GLN A 828 -35.80 -3.89 -21.16
C GLN A 828 -36.00 -3.09 -22.46
N LEU A 829 -35.34 -3.51 -23.54
CA LEU A 829 -35.48 -2.91 -24.87
C LEU A 829 -36.92 -3.02 -25.36
N THR A 830 -37.51 -1.90 -25.76
CA THR A 830 -38.80 -1.87 -26.47
C THR A 830 -38.56 -1.53 -27.94
N ILE A 831 -38.81 -2.48 -28.84
CA ILE A 831 -38.65 -2.27 -30.28
C ILE A 831 -39.69 -1.27 -30.79
N VAL A 832 -39.22 -0.23 -31.47
CA VAL A 832 -40.04 0.75 -32.19
C VAL A 832 -40.19 0.33 -33.65
N SER A 833 -39.08 -0.06 -34.30
CA SER A 833 -39.10 -0.58 -35.65
C SER A 833 -37.90 -1.48 -35.94
N GLN A 834 -38.04 -2.35 -36.93
CA GLN A 834 -36.98 -3.24 -37.41
C GLN A 834 -37.09 -3.41 -38.93
N SER A 835 -35.97 -3.47 -39.63
CA SER A 835 -35.92 -3.64 -41.09
C SER A 835 -34.75 -4.50 -41.55
N LEU A 836 -35.01 -5.42 -42.46
CA LEU A 836 -34.01 -6.27 -43.12
C LEU A 836 -33.82 -5.81 -44.57
N GLU A 837 -32.60 -5.44 -44.92
CA GLU A 837 -32.22 -4.92 -46.24
C GLU A 837 -31.23 -5.90 -46.90
N THR A 838 -31.64 -6.48 -48.03
CA THR A 838 -30.88 -7.52 -48.76
C THR A 838 -30.34 -7.04 -50.12
N ASN A 839 -30.55 -5.77 -50.46
CA ASN A 839 -30.22 -5.22 -51.78
C ASN A 839 -28.74 -4.82 -51.93
N HIS A 840 -27.96 -4.80 -50.85
CA HIS A 840 -26.55 -4.43 -50.92
C HIS A 840 -25.74 -5.58 -51.54
N PRO A 841 -24.80 -5.31 -52.47
CA PRO A 841 -24.06 -6.37 -53.18
C PRO A 841 -23.18 -7.22 -52.25
N ASP A 842 -22.68 -6.64 -51.16
CA ASP A 842 -21.62 -7.24 -50.34
C ASP A 842 -22.07 -7.77 -48.98
N TYR A 843 -23.25 -7.37 -48.49
CA TYR A 843 -23.72 -7.72 -47.13
C TYR A 843 -25.25 -7.67 -47.02
N ILE A 844 -25.78 -8.32 -45.99
CA ILE A 844 -27.17 -8.14 -45.54
C ILE A 844 -27.17 -7.18 -44.35
N ASN A 845 -28.06 -6.19 -44.34
CA ASN A 845 -28.15 -5.19 -43.28
C ASN A 845 -29.45 -5.36 -42.48
N TYR A 846 -29.37 -5.40 -41.16
CA TYR A 846 -30.53 -5.45 -40.28
C TYR A 846 -30.47 -4.29 -39.29
N ILE A 847 -31.48 -3.43 -39.32
CA ILE A 847 -31.57 -2.22 -38.50
C ILE A 847 -32.69 -2.40 -37.49
N VAL A 848 -32.42 -2.08 -36.22
CA VAL A 848 -33.38 -2.11 -35.12
C VAL A 848 -33.37 -0.77 -34.43
N LYS A 849 -34.53 -0.11 -34.36
CA LYS A 849 -34.73 1.08 -33.52
C LYS A 849 -35.54 0.66 -32.31
N ALA A 850 -35.01 0.95 -31.13
CA ALA A 850 -35.62 0.62 -29.86
C ALA A 850 -35.54 1.80 -28.89
N THR A 851 -36.21 1.65 -27.76
CA THR A 851 -36.12 2.58 -26.63
C THR A 851 -35.78 1.85 -25.35
N LEU A 852 -35.13 2.57 -24.43
CA LEU A 852 -34.78 2.11 -23.10
C LEU A 852 -35.49 2.95 -22.03
N PRO A 853 -36.05 2.32 -20.98
CA PRO A 853 -36.69 3.02 -19.87
C PRO A 853 -35.64 3.52 -18.87
N ALA A 854 -34.78 4.48 -19.28
CA ALA A 854 -33.83 5.15 -18.40
C ALA A 854 -34.55 6.23 -17.56
N SER A 855 -33.85 7.29 -17.11
CA SER A 855 -34.53 8.44 -16.46
C SER A 855 -35.50 9.18 -17.39
N SER A 856 -35.25 9.06 -18.69
CA SER A 856 -36.13 9.43 -19.80
C SER A 856 -36.11 8.28 -20.82
N LEU A 857 -37.09 8.25 -21.73
CA LEU A 857 -37.13 7.23 -22.78
C LEU A 857 -35.97 7.47 -23.76
N LEU A 858 -34.93 6.65 -23.69
CA LEU A 858 -33.68 6.85 -24.43
C LEU A 858 -33.74 6.09 -25.77
N PRO A 859 -33.65 6.78 -26.92
CA PRO A 859 -33.59 6.12 -28.23
C PRO A 859 -32.26 5.41 -28.44
N ILE A 860 -32.32 4.19 -28.96
CA ILE A 860 -31.16 3.39 -29.33
C ILE A 860 -31.38 2.73 -30.69
N GLU A 861 -30.37 2.77 -31.55
CA GLU A 861 -30.37 2.10 -32.85
C GLU A 861 -29.25 1.05 -32.87
N PHE A 862 -29.60 -0.18 -33.26
CA PHE A 862 -28.66 -1.22 -33.61
C PHE A 862 -28.64 -1.42 -35.11
N ARG A 863 -27.44 -1.59 -35.67
CA ARG A 863 -27.28 -1.98 -37.07
C ARG A 863 -26.31 -3.15 -37.15
N TYR A 864 -26.74 -4.21 -37.82
CA TYR A 864 -25.99 -5.43 -38.01
C TYR A 864 -25.73 -5.64 -39.50
N ARG A 865 -24.46 -5.65 -39.92
CA ARG A 865 -24.06 -5.94 -41.29
C ARG A 865 -23.41 -7.31 -41.35
N PHE A 866 -24.05 -8.25 -42.06
CA PHE A 866 -23.61 -9.62 -42.20
C PHE A 866 -22.89 -9.81 -43.53
N TYR A 867 -21.63 -10.24 -43.50
CA TYR A 867 -20.83 -10.45 -44.69
C TYR A 867 -20.69 -11.95 -45.02
N PRO A 868 -20.56 -12.32 -46.29
CA PRO A 868 -20.26 -13.68 -46.73
C PRO A 868 -19.01 -14.32 -46.07
N SER A 869 -18.04 -13.52 -45.61
CA SER A 869 -16.79 -13.94 -44.98
C SER A 869 -16.94 -14.46 -43.54
N ALA A 870 -18.16 -14.49 -42.99
CA ALA A 870 -18.46 -14.66 -41.56
C ALA A 870 -17.98 -13.49 -40.69
N ASP A 871 -17.76 -12.32 -41.29
CA ASP A 871 -17.68 -11.06 -40.57
C ASP A 871 -19.09 -10.52 -40.30
N VAL A 872 -19.30 -10.05 -39.07
CA VAL A 872 -20.52 -9.34 -38.67
C VAL A 872 -20.10 -8.03 -38.03
N VAL A 873 -20.53 -6.91 -38.61
CA VAL A 873 -20.31 -5.59 -38.02
C VAL A 873 -21.52 -5.24 -37.16
N LEU A 874 -21.27 -4.99 -35.87
CA LEU A 874 -22.26 -4.53 -34.91
C LEU A 874 -22.07 -3.03 -34.70
N GLU A 875 -23.14 -2.27 -34.85
CA GLU A 875 -23.18 -0.85 -34.59
C GLU A 875 -24.24 -0.54 -33.54
N MET A 876 -23.87 0.30 -32.58
CA MET A 876 -24.77 0.85 -31.58
C MET A 876 -24.72 2.38 -31.66
N LYS A 877 -25.88 3.00 -31.89
CA LYS A 877 -26.04 4.45 -31.82
C LYS A 877 -26.99 4.81 -30.68
N ILE A 878 -26.55 5.71 -29.81
CA ILE A 878 -27.35 6.26 -28.72
C ILE A 878 -27.35 7.77 -28.87
N ASP A 879 -28.53 8.37 -28.92
CA ASP A 879 -28.71 9.82 -29.00
C ASP A 879 -29.30 10.34 -27.67
N HIS A 880 -29.18 11.64 -27.42
CA HIS A 880 -29.79 12.34 -26.26
C HIS A 880 -29.27 11.89 -24.88
N LEU A 881 -28.01 11.45 -24.80
CA LEU A 881 -27.37 11.09 -23.53
C LEU A 881 -27.29 12.28 -22.56
N ASP A 882 -27.21 13.51 -23.08
CA ASP A 882 -27.21 14.76 -22.32
C ASP A 882 -28.54 15.05 -21.61
N GLN A 883 -29.61 14.32 -21.93
CA GLN A 883 -30.92 14.45 -21.28
C GLN A 883 -31.11 13.49 -20.10
N LEU A 884 -30.15 12.59 -19.86
CA LEU A 884 -30.22 11.66 -18.74
C LEU A 884 -29.87 12.35 -17.43
N LYS A 885 -30.58 11.99 -16.36
CA LYS A 885 -30.27 12.47 -15.01
C LYS A 885 -28.90 11.94 -14.53
N ASN A 886 -28.63 10.68 -14.85
CA ASN A 886 -27.42 9.95 -14.51
C ASN A 886 -26.91 9.28 -15.79
N MET A 887 -25.60 9.27 -16.01
CA MET A 887 -25.02 8.59 -17.17
C MET A 887 -24.85 7.08 -16.91
N PRO A 888 -24.86 6.23 -17.94
CA PRO A 888 -24.57 4.81 -17.75
C PRO A 888 -23.10 4.59 -17.36
N PRO A 889 -22.81 3.72 -16.37
CA PRO A 889 -21.44 3.40 -15.94
C PRO A 889 -20.62 2.60 -16.94
N ARG A 890 -21.27 2.02 -17.95
CA ARG A 890 -20.65 1.32 -19.08
C ARG A 890 -21.52 1.50 -20.32
N ILE A 891 -20.93 1.46 -21.51
CA ILE A 891 -21.66 1.39 -22.78
C ILE A 891 -20.91 0.42 -23.68
N GLY A 892 -21.53 -0.71 -23.98
CA GLY A 892 -20.89 -1.78 -24.74
C GLY A 892 -21.83 -2.93 -25.07
N TRP A 893 -21.24 -4.05 -25.49
CA TRP A 893 -21.92 -5.32 -25.76
C TRP A 893 -21.54 -6.35 -24.71
N ILE A 894 -22.50 -7.19 -24.30
CA ILE A 894 -22.27 -8.35 -23.43
C ILE A 894 -22.92 -9.61 -24.01
N PHE A 895 -22.22 -10.73 -23.90
CA PHE A 895 -22.73 -12.07 -24.23
C PHE A 895 -21.89 -13.13 -23.53
N GLU A 896 -22.37 -14.37 -23.51
CA GLU A 896 -21.64 -15.52 -22.99
C GLU A 896 -21.28 -16.48 -24.12
N MET A 897 -20.07 -17.03 -24.05
CA MET A 897 -19.59 -18.11 -24.92
C MET A 897 -19.39 -19.40 -24.11
N PRO A 898 -19.41 -20.60 -24.73
CA PRO A 898 -19.08 -21.84 -24.04
C PRO A 898 -17.66 -21.79 -23.42
N ALA A 899 -17.46 -22.38 -22.23
CA ALA A 899 -16.17 -22.37 -21.54
C ALA A 899 -15.01 -22.98 -22.35
N VAL A 900 -15.31 -23.79 -23.36
CA VAL A 900 -14.33 -24.37 -24.30
C VAL A 900 -13.53 -23.29 -25.04
N PHE A 901 -14.09 -22.08 -25.21
CA PHE A 901 -13.41 -20.89 -25.72
C PHE A 901 -12.54 -20.24 -24.62
N GLY A 902 -11.63 -21.01 -24.05
CA GLY A 902 -10.88 -20.64 -22.85
C GLY A 902 -9.56 -19.89 -23.10
N THR A 903 -9.02 -19.92 -24.32
CA THR A 903 -7.77 -19.20 -24.63
C THR A 903 -8.09 -17.79 -25.12
N VAL A 904 -7.52 -16.78 -24.45
CA VAL A 904 -7.74 -15.36 -24.77
C VAL A 904 -6.44 -14.77 -25.33
N GLN A 905 -6.53 -14.08 -26.46
CA GLN A 905 -5.45 -13.26 -27.00
C GLN A 905 -5.96 -11.86 -27.28
N TRP A 906 -5.13 -10.85 -27.05
CA TRP A 906 -5.50 -9.49 -27.41
C TRP A 906 -4.28 -8.68 -27.80
N TYR A 907 -4.50 -7.72 -28.70
CA TYR A 907 -3.55 -6.67 -28.98
C TYR A 907 -4.09 -5.37 -28.37
N GLY A 908 -3.39 -4.82 -27.39
CA GLY A 908 -3.88 -3.71 -26.56
C GLY A 908 -3.03 -3.55 -25.32
N ARG A 909 -3.50 -2.85 -24.28
CA ARG A 909 -2.72 -2.72 -23.04
C ARG A 909 -2.69 -4.01 -22.22
N GLY A 910 -1.54 -4.31 -21.60
CA GLY A 910 -1.41 -5.48 -20.76
C GLY A 910 -0.04 -5.66 -20.09
N PRO A 911 0.18 -6.81 -19.42
CA PRO A 911 -0.77 -7.92 -19.28
C PRO A 911 -1.81 -7.69 -18.17
N LEU A 912 -1.56 -6.77 -17.23
CA LEU A 912 -2.45 -6.51 -16.09
C LEU A 912 -3.74 -5.79 -16.53
N GLU A 913 -4.71 -5.69 -15.63
CA GLU A 913 -5.93 -4.90 -15.87
C GLU A 913 -5.63 -3.40 -15.98
N SER A 914 -6.44 -2.70 -16.75
CA SER A 914 -6.28 -1.29 -17.11
C SER A 914 -7.63 -0.63 -17.31
N TYR A 915 -7.75 0.63 -16.91
CA TYR A 915 -8.96 1.44 -16.99
C TYR A 915 -8.62 2.82 -17.56
N GLN A 916 -9.63 3.60 -17.93
CA GLN A 916 -9.43 4.90 -18.60
C GLN A 916 -8.47 5.84 -17.86
N ASP A 917 -8.61 5.92 -16.55
CA ASP A 917 -7.83 6.75 -15.63
C ASP A 917 -6.70 5.98 -14.92
N ARG A 918 -6.48 4.72 -15.30
CA ARG A 918 -5.46 3.84 -14.71
C ARG A 918 -4.88 2.87 -15.75
N LYS A 919 -3.99 3.39 -16.62
CA LYS A 919 -3.36 2.62 -17.70
C LYS A 919 -1.88 2.93 -17.99
N LEU A 920 -1.31 3.92 -17.30
CA LEU A 920 0.09 4.33 -17.51
C LEU A 920 1.07 3.21 -17.16
N GLY A 921 2.11 3.02 -17.98
CA GLY A 921 3.12 1.98 -17.77
C GLY A 921 2.66 0.56 -18.14
N LEU A 922 1.42 0.39 -18.59
CA LEU A 922 0.92 -0.82 -19.25
C LEU A 922 1.03 -0.63 -20.76
N ASN A 923 1.92 -1.41 -21.38
CA ASN A 923 2.27 -1.24 -22.79
C ASN A 923 1.19 -1.82 -23.70
N ILE A 924 1.04 -1.22 -24.88
CA ILE A 924 0.35 -1.84 -26.01
C ILE A 924 1.26 -2.95 -26.55
N GLY A 925 0.71 -4.16 -26.66
CA GLY A 925 1.42 -5.34 -27.12
C GLY A 925 0.49 -6.50 -27.39
N LEU A 926 1.04 -7.60 -27.90
CA LEU A 926 0.29 -8.85 -28.09
C LEU A 926 0.42 -9.70 -26.83
N TYR A 927 -0.72 -9.97 -26.20
CA TYR A 927 -0.80 -10.75 -24.98
C TYR A 927 -1.63 -12.01 -25.19
N LYS A 928 -1.34 -13.03 -24.38
CA LYS A 928 -2.05 -14.32 -24.36
C LYS A 928 -2.27 -14.72 -22.91
N SER A 929 -3.46 -15.23 -22.62
CA SER A 929 -3.88 -15.68 -21.29
C SER A 929 -5.01 -16.71 -21.44
N THR A 930 -5.60 -17.13 -20.32
CA THR A 930 -6.83 -17.92 -20.30
C THR A 930 -7.97 -17.12 -19.67
N ALA A 931 -9.23 -17.45 -20.00
CA ALA A 931 -10.39 -16.82 -19.35
C ALA A 931 -10.35 -16.97 -17.82
N SER A 932 -9.78 -18.07 -17.31
CA SER A 932 -9.62 -18.28 -15.86
C SER A 932 -8.63 -17.31 -15.20
N GLU A 933 -7.58 -16.89 -15.91
CA GLU A 933 -6.57 -15.94 -15.38
C GLU A 933 -7.08 -14.50 -15.33
N PHE A 934 -8.18 -14.18 -16.02
CA PHE A 934 -8.88 -12.90 -15.88
C PHE A 934 -9.67 -12.81 -14.56
N ASN A 935 -9.98 -13.94 -13.91
CA ASN A 935 -10.52 -13.95 -12.56
C ASN A 935 -9.40 -13.62 -11.55
N ILE A 936 -9.20 -12.32 -11.33
CA ILE A 936 -8.27 -11.82 -10.33
C ILE A 936 -8.86 -12.14 -8.95
N PRO A 937 -8.13 -12.81 -8.04
CA PRO A 937 -8.62 -13.19 -6.72
C PRO A 937 -8.72 -11.97 -5.79
N ALA A 938 -9.63 -11.05 -6.12
CA ALA A 938 -9.92 -9.86 -5.35
C ALA A 938 -10.40 -10.24 -3.95
N VAL A 939 -10.05 -9.44 -2.95
CA VAL A 939 -10.50 -9.66 -1.58
C VAL A 939 -12.03 -9.65 -1.53
N ARG A 940 -12.64 -8.58 -2.05
CA ARG A 940 -14.09 -8.47 -2.29
C ARG A 940 -14.38 -8.54 -3.79
N PRO A 941 -15.40 -9.30 -4.24
CA PRO A 941 -15.83 -9.28 -5.64
C PRO A 941 -16.34 -7.91 -6.09
N GLN A 942 -15.78 -7.41 -7.18
CA GLN A 942 -16.12 -6.12 -7.81
C GLN A 942 -15.71 -6.13 -9.28
N GLU A 943 -15.93 -5.04 -10.02
CA GLU A 943 -15.38 -4.90 -11.38
C GLU A 943 -13.86 -5.15 -11.39
N MET A 944 -13.40 -5.98 -12.34
CA MET A 944 -12.02 -6.44 -12.44
C MET A 944 -11.69 -6.91 -13.86
N GLY A 945 -10.41 -6.93 -14.23
CA GLY A 945 -9.90 -7.67 -15.39
C GLY A 945 -9.91 -6.91 -16.71
N ASN A 946 -10.45 -5.70 -16.74
CA ASN A 946 -10.60 -4.88 -17.95
C ASN A 946 -9.27 -4.64 -18.70
N LYS A 947 -9.32 -4.59 -20.03
CA LYS A 947 -8.21 -4.21 -20.91
C LYS A 947 -8.62 -2.97 -21.69
N SER A 948 -7.78 -1.94 -21.69
CA SER A 948 -8.01 -0.69 -22.41
C SER A 948 -7.12 -0.55 -23.64
N ASP A 949 -7.49 0.39 -24.51
CA ASP A 949 -6.86 0.66 -25.80
C ASP A 949 -6.69 -0.65 -26.61
N VAL A 950 -7.72 -1.51 -26.59
CA VAL A 950 -7.73 -2.80 -27.27
C VAL A 950 -8.06 -2.59 -28.73
N ARG A 951 -7.23 -3.18 -29.56
CA ARG A 951 -7.36 -3.18 -31.00
C ARG A 951 -8.23 -4.34 -31.48
N TRP A 952 -7.89 -5.53 -30.99
CA TRP A 952 -8.66 -6.74 -31.18
C TRP A 952 -8.47 -7.68 -29.98
N LEU A 953 -9.49 -8.49 -29.72
CA LEU A 953 -9.47 -9.56 -28.72
C LEU A 953 -10.11 -10.81 -29.32
N SER A 954 -9.50 -11.98 -29.11
CA SER A 954 -10.03 -13.26 -29.56
C SER A 954 -10.17 -14.25 -28.39
N LEU A 955 -11.26 -15.03 -28.45
CA LEU A 955 -11.45 -16.22 -27.63
C LEU A 955 -11.41 -17.43 -28.55
N LYS A 956 -10.60 -18.42 -28.21
CA LYS A 956 -10.42 -19.61 -29.04
C LYS A 956 -10.50 -20.91 -28.27
N THR A 957 -11.01 -21.92 -28.97
CA THR A 957 -10.99 -23.32 -28.56
C THR A 957 -9.58 -23.91 -28.70
N PHE A 958 -9.38 -25.09 -28.12
CA PHE A 958 -8.14 -25.85 -28.34
C PHE A 958 -7.99 -26.29 -29.81
N GLU A 959 -9.10 -26.54 -30.50
CA GLU A 959 -9.09 -26.97 -31.92
C GLU A 959 -8.88 -25.82 -32.93
N GLY A 960 -8.75 -24.57 -32.46
CA GLY A 960 -8.47 -23.42 -33.33
C GLY A 960 -9.70 -22.69 -33.88
N LEU A 961 -10.93 -23.13 -33.55
CA LEU A 961 -12.15 -22.32 -33.76
C LEU A 961 -12.12 -21.11 -32.82
N TYR A 962 -12.36 -19.91 -33.35
CA TYR A 962 -12.33 -18.67 -32.58
C TYR A 962 -13.47 -17.72 -32.94
N LEU A 963 -13.78 -16.83 -32.00
CA LEU A 963 -14.48 -15.57 -32.24
C LEU A 963 -13.53 -14.43 -31.91
N MET A 964 -13.37 -13.49 -32.83
CA MET A 964 -12.50 -12.33 -32.66
C MET A 964 -13.30 -11.05 -32.82
N ALA A 965 -13.14 -10.14 -31.86
CA ALA A 965 -13.67 -8.79 -31.90
C ALA A 965 -12.57 -7.82 -32.33
N LEU A 966 -12.86 -6.95 -33.30
CA LEU A 966 -11.97 -5.89 -33.77
C LEU A 966 -12.67 -4.54 -33.68
N GLY A 967 -12.01 -3.56 -33.04
CA GLY A 967 -12.51 -2.19 -32.97
C GLY A 967 -12.27 -1.41 -34.26
N GLN A 968 -13.03 -0.35 -34.47
CA GLN A 968 -12.79 0.62 -35.55
C GLN A 968 -11.43 1.33 -35.38
N SER A 969 -11.10 1.70 -34.15
CA SER A 969 -9.79 2.22 -33.76
C SER A 969 -9.29 1.46 -32.53
N GLU A 970 -10.01 1.60 -31.43
CA GLU A 970 -9.79 0.92 -30.16
C GLU A 970 -11.11 0.76 -29.39
N PHE A 971 -11.13 -0.15 -28.43
CA PHE A 971 -12.24 -0.40 -27.51
C PHE A 971 -11.69 -0.93 -26.16
N GLU A 972 -12.55 -1.09 -25.16
CA GLU A 972 -12.20 -1.82 -23.93
C GLU A 972 -12.78 -3.23 -23.96
N ALA A 973 -12.09 -4.20 -23.38
CA ALA A 973 -12.50 -5.59 -23.44
C ALA A 973 -12.27 -6.33 -22.12
N ASN A 974 -13.16 -7.27 -21.81
CA ASN A 974 -13.02 -8.14 -20.65
C ASN A 974 -13.61 -9.53 -20.94
N VAL A 975 -13.03 -10.56 -20.33
CA VAL A 975 -13.48 -11.95 -20.43
C VAL A 975 -13.44 -12.55 -19.04
N LEU A 976 -14.59 -12.90 -18.46
CA LEU A 976 -14.66 -13.51 -17.14
C LEU A 976 -15.17 -14.96 -17.24
N PRO A 977 -14.62 -15.92 -16.48
CA PRO A 977 -14.97 -17.33 -16.57
C PRO A 977 -16.25 -17.65 -15.79
N PHE A 978 -17.11 -16.66 -15.59
CA PHE A 978 -18.36 -16.76 -14.83
C PHE A 978 -19.35 -15.71 -15.32
N ASN A 979 -20.63 -15.86 -14.98
CA ASN A 979 -21.66 -14.89 -15.26
C ASN A 979 -21.33 -13.55 -14.55
N TYR A 980 -21.12 -12.49 -15.33
CA TYR A 980 -20.71 -11.18 -14.82
C TYR A 980 -21.64 -10.63 -13.74
N ASN A 981 -22.94 -10.95 -13.78
CA ASN A 981 -23.90 -10.46 -12.79
C ASN A 981 -23.66 -11.02 -11.39
N LYS A 982 -22.84 -12.07 -11.20
CA LYS A 982 -22.40 -12.52 -9.88
C LYS A 982 -21.61 -11.44 -9.15
N LEU A 983 -20.91 -10.57 -9.89
CA LEU A 983 -20.31 -9.38 -9.29
C LEU A 983 -21.41 -8.44 -8.77
N GLY A 984 -21.25 -7.93 -7.54
CA GLY A 984 -22.23 -7.05 -6.91
C GLY A 984 -23.51 -7.73 -6.42
N THR A 985 -23.56 -9.06 -6.23
CA THR A 985 -24.75 -9.80 -5.72
C THR A 985 -24.67 -10.23 -4.26
N GLY A 986 -23.71 -9.70 -3.49
CA GLY A 986 -23.58 -10.00 -2.06
C GLY A 986 -22.61 -11.13 -1.72
N TYR A 987 -21.92 -11.72 -2.71
CA TYR A 987 -20.72 -12.50 -2.43
C TYR A 987 -19.72 -11.65 -1.65
N ARG A 988 -19.21 -12.25 -0.57
CA ARG A 988 -18.32 -11.57 0.34
C ARG A 988 -16.88 -11.66 -0.15
N HIS A 989 -16.43 -12.85 -0.53
CA HIS A 989 -15.03 -13.08 -0.89
C HIS A 989 -14.86 -13.44 -2.36
N GLY A 990 -13.74 -13.03 -2.98
CA GLY A 990 -13.41 -13.42 -4.36
C GLY A 990 -13.39 -14.94 -4.55
N ILE A 991 -12.98 -15.70 -3.52
CA ILE A 991 -12.94 -17.17 -3.54
C ILE A 991 -14.33 -17.81 -3.65
N ASP A 992 -15.40 -17.07 -3.33
CA ASP A 992 -16.77 -17.56 -3.39
C ASP A 992 -17.29 -17.58 -4.84
N ILE A 993 -16.64 -16.87 -5.77
CA ILE A 993 -16.99 -16.86 -7.18
C ILE A 993 -16.29 -18.00 -7.90
N LEU A 994 -17.08 -19.02 -8.23
CA LEU A 994 -16.64 -20.17 -9.01
C LEU A 994 -16.84 -19.93 -10.50
N ASN A 995 -15.95 -20.52 -11.30
CA ASN A 995 -16.08 -20.55 -12.75
C ASN A 995 -17.37 -21.26 -13.16
N ASP A 996 -18.02 -20.75 -14.20
CA ASP A 996 -19.20 -21.33 -14.84
C ASP A 996 -18.81 -22.17 -16.07
N PRO A 997 -19.74 -22.96 -16.63
CA PRO A 997 -19.55 -23.61 -17.93
C PRO A 997 -19.54 -22.63 -19.11
N THR A 998 -19.47 -21.32 -18.86
CA THR A 998 -19.47 -20.23 -19.83
C THR A 998 -18.41 -19.18 -19.50
N ASN A 999 -18.00 -18.42 -20.51
CA ASN A 999 -17.19 -17.22 -20.37
C ASN A 999 -18.05 -16.00 -20.75
N THR A 1000 -18.18 -15.03 -19.85
CA THR A 1000 -18.79 -13.74 -20.17
C THR A 1000 -17.80 -12.87 -20.95
N VAL A 1001 -18.21 -12.35 -22.10
CA VAL A 1001 -17.44 -11.43 -22.94
C VAL A 1001 -18.08 -10.05 -22.88
N LEU A 1002 -17.25 -9.04 -22.62
CA LEU A 1002 -17.62 -7.63 -22.57
C LEU A 1002 -16.79 -6.87 -23.60
N LEU A 1003 -17.45 -6.11 -24.46
CA LEU A 1003 -16.82 -5.29 -25.50
C LEU A 1003 -17.37 -3.86 -25.39
N ASP A 1004 -16.58 -2.95 -24.87
CA ASP A 1004 -17.06 -1.65 -24.40
C ASP A 1004 -16.47 -0.50 -25.21
N TYR A 1005 -17.32 0.46 -25.55
CA TYR A 1005 -16.89 1.78 -26.02
C TYR A 1005 -16.33 2.60 -24.87
N TYR A 1006 -17.03 2.53 -23.73
CA TYR A 1006 -16.77 3.37 -22.58
C TYR A 1006 -17.16 2.67 -21.30
N GLN A 1007 -16.40 2.95 -20.25
CA GLN A 1007 -16.65 2.53 -18.88
C GLN A 1007 -16.21 3.66 -17.96
N TRP A 1008 -16.92 3.86 -16.85
CA TRP A 1008 -16.53 4.87 -15.87
C TRP A 1008 -15.07 4.69 -15.40
N PRO A 1009 -14.37 5.80 -15.12
CA PRO A 1009 -13.12 5.78 -14.37
C PRO A 1009 -13.23 5.01 -13.04
N LEU A 1010 -12.09 4.59 -12.48
CA LEU A 1010 -12.05 4.01 -11.13
C LEU A 1010 -12.11 5.08 -10.03
N GLY A 1011 -11.63 6.30 -10.32
CA GLY A 1011 -11.58 7.42 -9.38
C GLY A 1011 -10.56 7.25 -8.25
N ASP A 1012 -10.47 8.28 -7.41
CA ASP A 1012 -9.50 8.40 -6.31
C ASP A 1012 -10.10 8.07 -4.93
N GLY A 1013 -11.38 7.74 -4.86
CA GLY A 1013 -12.13 7.45 -3.63
C GLY A 1013 -12.50 8.68 -2.78
N TYR A 1014 -12.12 9.89 -3.18
CA TYR A 1014 -12.35 11.13 -2.44
C TYR A 1014 -13.27 12.12 -3.15
N SER A 1015 -13.29 12.10 -4.49
CA SER A 1015 -14.07 13.05 -5.28
C SER A 1015 -14.78 12.39 -6.46
N ASN A 1016 -16.00 12.86 -6.75
CA ASN A 1016 -16.77 12.47 -7.93
C ASN A 1016 -16.21 13.18 -9.18
N LYS A 1017 -15.00 12.81 -9.62
CA LYS A 1017 -14.37 13.39 -10.83
C LYS A 1017 -14.52 12.48 -12.06
N SER A 1018 -15.62 11.74 -12.16
CA SER A 1018 -16.00 11.06 -13.40
C SER A 1018 -16.74 12.05 -14.30
N HIS A 1019 -16.01 12.71 -15.21
CA HIS A 1019 -16.64 13.44 -16.31
C HIS A 1019 -17.05 12.41 -17.38
N PRO A 1020 -18.36 12.19 -17.61
CA PRO A 1020 -18.79 11.38 -18.75
C PRO A 1020 -18.32 12.04 -20.05
N PRO A 1021 -18.24 11.31 -21.17
CA PRO A 1021 -17.99 11.93 -22.46
C PRO A 1021 -18.98 13.08 -22.67
N SER A 1022 -18.48 14.26 -23.02
CA SER A 1022 -19.28 15.48 -23.26
C SER A 1022 -20.20 15.39 -24.49
N SER A 1023 -20.30 14.19 -25.10
CA SER A 1023 -21.03 13.97 -26.34
C SER A 1023 -22.51 13.71 -26.09
N LYS A 1024 -23.35 14.40 -26.86
CA LYS A 1024 -24.80 14.20 -26.88
C LYS A 1024 -25.23 12.88 -27.50
N SER A 1025 -24.34 12.28 -28.31
CA SER A 1025 -24.55 11.02 -28.98
C SER A 1025 -23.30 10.15 -28.98
N ILE A 1026 -23.48 8.84 -29.00
CA ILE A 1026 -22.41 7.85 -29.10
C ILE A 1026 -22.70 6.97 -30.31
N HIS A 1027 -21.64 6.66 -31.07
CA HIS A 1027 -21.66 5.66 -32.13
C HIS A 1027 -20.51 4.69 -31.87
N PHE A 1028 -20.85 3.43 -31.59
CA PHE A 1028 -19.88 2.38 -31.32
C PHE A 1028 -19.99 1.28 -32.36
N THR A 1029 -18.90 1.02 -33.07
CA THR A 1029 -18.81 0.01 -34.13
C THR A 1029 -17.77 -1.03 -33.76
N ILE A 1030 -18.15 -2.31 -33.82
CA ILE A 1030 -17.23 -3.44 -33.61
C ILE A 1030 -17.47 -4.53 -34.66
N ARG A 1031 -16.39 -5.09 -35.21
CA ARG A 1031 -16.45 -6.23 -36.12
C ARG A 1031 -16.22 -7.50 -35.34
N LEU A 1032 -17.12 -8.47 -35.48
CA LEU A 1032 -16.94 -9.83 -35.00
C LEU A 1032 -16.62 -10.76 -36.18
N THR A 1033 -15.58 -11.57 -36.06
CA THR A 1033 -15.14 -12.53 -37.07
C THR A 1033 -15.10 -13.92 -36.45
N SER A 1034 -15.78 -14.90 -37.05
CA SER A 1034 -15.70 -16.31 -36.65
C SER A 1034 -15.00 -17.15 -37.72
N GLN A 1035 -13.87 -17.78 -37.40
CA GLN A 1035 -13.15 -18.69 -38.31
C GLN A 1035 -12.41 -19.80 -37.54
N ASP A 1036 -11.73 -20.67 -38.29
CA ASP A 1036 -10.89 -21.75 -37.79
C ASP A 1036 -9.45 -21.56 -38.30
N GLU A 1037 -8.48 -21.59 -37.37
CA GLU A 1037 -7.05 -21.40 -37.66
C GLU A 1037 -6.49 -22.37 -38.74
N SER A 1038 -7.11 -23.54 -38.92
CA SER A 1038 -6.75 -24.50 -40.00
C SER A 1038 -7.03 -23.98 -41.41
N GLN A 1039 -7.85 -22.94 -41.55
CA GLN A 1039 -8.25 -22.35 -42.84
C GLN A 1039 -7.71 -20.94 -43.06
N SER A 1040 -7.38 -20.21 -41.99
CA SER A 1040 -6.71 -18.90 -42.05
C SER A 1040 -6.10 -18.57 -40.69
N SER A 1041 -4.85 -18.08 -40.65
CA SER A 1041 -4.24 -17.61 -39.40
C SER A 1041 -4.95 -16.34 -38.91
N ILE A 1042 -5.04 -16.14 -37.58
CA ILE A 1042 -5.49 -14.85 -37.00
C ILE A 1042 -4.76 -13.72 -37.74
N PRO A 1043 -5.48 -12.79 -38.40
CA PRO A 1043 -4.86 -11.72 -39.16
C PRO A 1043 -3.85 -10.96 -38.31
N SER A 1044 -2.57 -11.01 -38.69
CA SER A 1044 -1.49 -10.25 -38.06
C SER A 1044 -1.53 -8.76 -38.37
N HIS A 1045 -2.46 -8.32 -39.24
CA HIS A 1045 -2.54 -6.96 -39.74
C HIS A 1045 -3.90 -6.32 -39.43
N PHE A 1046 -3.85 -5.06 -39.00
CA PHE A 1046 -5.01 -4.19 -38.98
C PHE A 1046 -5.53 -3.98 -40.39
N THR A 1047 -6.78 -4.31 -40.64
CA THR A 1047 -7.42 -4.04 -41.91
C THR A 1047 -8.62 -3.14 -41.65
N GLU A 1048 -8.39 -1.82 -41.75
CA GLU A 1048 -9.40 -0.78 -41.54
C GLU A 1048 -10.56 -0.84 -42.57
N SER A 1049 -10.41 -1.57 -43.67
CA SER A 1049 -11.24 -1.40 -44.88
C SER A 1049 -12.74 -1.73 -44.76
N LEU A 1050 -13.19 -2.44 -43.72
CA LEU A 1050 -14.62 -2.76 -43.52
C LEU A 1050 -15.31 -1.84 -42.49
N LEU A 1051 -14.54 -1.09 -41.70
CA LEU A 1051 -15.06 -0.24 -40.61
C LEU A 1051 -15.05 1.25 -40.96
N THR A 1052 -14.45 1.62 -42.10
CA THR A 1052 -14.35 3.00 -42.60
C THR A 1052 -15.40 3.38 -43.65
N ASN A 1053 -16.24 2.44 -44.07
CA ASN A 1053 -17.31 2.65 -45.06
C ASN A 1053 -18.70 2.50 -44.45
#